data_AF-A0A6N8JHL6-F1
#
_entry.id   AF-A0A6N8JHL6-F1
#
_cell.length_a   1.000
_cell.length_b   1.000
_cell.length_c   1.000
_cell.angle_alpha   90.00
_cell.angle_beta   90.00
_cell.angle_gamma   90.00
#
_symmetry.space_group_name_H-M   'P 1'
#
loop_
_entity.id
_entity.type
_entity.pdbx_description
1 polymer ?
#
loop_
_entity_poly.entity_id
_entity_poly.type
_entity_poly.pdbx_seq_one_letter_code
_entity_poly.pdbx_strand_id
1 'polypeptide(L)'
;MKKKRLFPLVFFTLCIQFCYADHIERLKDGLLIRLERPAAGGTKQVKLQVISDRIIRVTASANDSISTTPSLISIVSGTPDIKWTSDEKDNKVTLKTKELMATVNLTTGEVVFMDKAGNVILQEKKGGGKTFTTENIDGHPLYRLQQVFESPAGEAFYGLGQHQTGLMNYKDQDVDLTQFNSVAVVPFLVSSHHYGLLWDNYSITRFGDDRPYEELGKLLLYNKEGKPDGLTATYALRKKTDSIFLQRNENKIDYAFIPSLANIPTGYPMEKGVITWEGSISPLADGLQKFYISASGYIKIWVDGELMLDKWREGWNPGPSVFRHQLYKGHKHAVKIEWIPESDQAFISIKQLSPAPETLQNKIAFTSEAGEKIDYYFVYGNNTDEVIAGYREITGAATIIPKWALGYWQSRERYKTQREVISTVQEFRKKNIPIDNIVMDWSYWKQDAWGSQEFDPARFPDAKGMIDSLHRIYHTHFMISAWPKFYKGIDNYKLLDNKGWLYKQNIKDEQRDWIGQGYVSTFYDAFNPDARKMFWSMLSKGLYSKGVDAWWLDATEPDIYSNSTIEHRKALMNPTALGSSTQYFNPYSLENAKGIYEGQRKENPDQRVFILTRSAFAGIQRYAAATWSGDIASRFDELARQIPAGLNFSLSGLPYWTTDIGGFYVEDKYDKPNPKGADLQEWRELNTRWFQYGAFCPLFRSHGQYPYREPFNIAPENSPEFKSMLYYDQLRYRLMPYIYSLAGQAYHNGYTLMRGLIMDFDKDTTVQRIGDQFMFGPALLVNPVYTYKARTRKLYLPANTGWYNLYNGEYQEGGKYITADAPLDRMPLYVKAGSIIPFGPALQYTSQLPADTITLYVYTGSNGTFNLYEDEGVNYNYEKGQFSNITFTYNEANKTLTIGKREGSFPGMLQQRSFRVIKAGKESPVALSFNNKNGQIIKYSGNEQTLVIK
;
A
#
# COMPACT_ATOMS: atom_id res chain seq x y z
N MET A 1 -29.94 -90.72 -32.15
CA MET A 1 -29.95 -90.76 -30.66
C MET A 1 -29.16 -89.54 -30.19
N LYS A 2 -29.64 -88.50 -29.50
CA LYS A 2 -30.56 -88.40 -28.35
C LYS A 2 -31.18 -86.97 -28.26
N LYS A 3 -32.31 -86.91 -27.55
CA LYS A 3 -33.42 -85.93 -27.46
C LYS A 3 -33.15 -84.41 -27.31
N LYS A 4 -34.10 -83.67 -27.90
CA LYS A 4 -34.49 -82.25 -27.76
C LYS A 4 -34.82 -81.80 -26.32
N ARG A 5 -34.59 -80.51 -26.01
CA ARG A 5 -35.44 -79.68 -25.13
C ARG A 5 -35.49 -78.21 -25.60
N LEU A 6 -36.69 -77.65 -25.56
CA LEU A 6 -37.10 -76.26 -25.83
C LEU A 6 -36.86 -75.38 -24.59
N PHE A 7 -36.55 -74.08 -24.78
CA PHE A 7 -36.72 -73.00 -23.78
C PHE A 7 -37.14 -71.71 -24.52
N PRO A 8 -38.06 -70.88 -23.98
CA PRO A 8 -38.61 -69.74 -24.69
C PRO A 8 -37.92 -68.40 -24.39
N LEU A 9 -38.05 -67.49 -25.36
CA LEU A 9 -37.70 -66.06 -25.36
C LEU A 9 -38.25 -65.32 -24.12
N VAL A 10 -37.42 -64.51 -23.47
CA VAL A 10 -37.83 -63.44 -22.55
C VAL A 10 -37.23 -62.12 -23.04
N PHE A 11 -38.10 -61.19 -23.43
CA PHE A 11 -37.80 -59.78 -23.69
C PHE A 11 -37.46 -59.09 -22.37
N PHE A 12 -36.31 -58.44 -22.28
CA PHE A 12 -35.96 -57.53 -21.18
C PHE A 12 -36.05 -56.08 -21.69
N THR A 13 -37.04 -55.34 -21.21
CA THR A 13 -37.22 -53.92 -21.46
C THR A 13 -36.20 -53.14 -20.62
N LEU A 14 -35.29 -52.42 -21.29
CA LEU A 14 -34.32 -51.53 -20.65
C LEU A 14 -35.04 -50.23 -20.26
N CYS A 15 -35.26 -49.99 -18.96
CA CYS A 15 -35.60 -48.66 -18.45
C CYS A 15 -34.32 -47.81 -18.36
N ILE A 16 -34.13 -46.90 -19.32
CA ILE A 16 -33.13 -45.84 -19.23
C ILE A 16 -33.70 -44.74 -18.32
N GLN A 17 -33.27 -44.68 -17.07
CA GLN A 17 -33.42 -43.47 -16.25
C GLN A 17 -32.41 -42.43 -16.74
N PHE A 18 -32.89 -41.37 -17.37
CA PHE A 18 -32.12 -40.15 -17.52
C PHE A 18 -31.89 -39.54 -16.13
N CYS A 19 -30.66 -39.62 -15.61
CA CYS A 19 -30.23 -38.80 -14.47
C CYS A 19 -30.23 -37.34 -14.93
N TYR A 20 -31.23 -36.56 -14.51
CA TYR A 20 -31.11 -35.11 -14.49
C TYR A 20 -30.10 -34.73 -13.40
N ALA A 21 -29.01 -34.07 -13.75
CA ALA A 21 -28.08 -33.52 -12.77
C ALA A 21 -28.79 -32.41 -11.99
N ASP A 22 -28.74 -32.48 -10.66
CA ASP A 22 -29.41 -31.52 -9.77
C ASP A 22 -28.90 -30.08 -10.02
N HIS A 23 -29.81 -29.11 -10.15
CA HIS A 23 -29.49 -27.71 -10.44
C HIS A 23 -28.76 -27.01 -9.29
N ILE A 24 -28.88 -27.55 -8.07
CA ILE A 24 -28.18 -27.11 -6.87
C ILE A 24 -27.48 -28.32 -6.26
N GLU A 25 -26.18 -28.24 -6.12
CA GLU A 25 -25.36 -29.26 -5.48
C GLU A 25 -24.88 -28.74 -4.12
N ARG A 26 -25.23 -29.46 -3.05
CA ARG A 26 -24.75 -29.19 -1.68
C ARG A 26 -23.40 -29.86 -1.49
N LEU A 27 -22.36 -29.04 -1.40
CA LEU A 27 -20.98 -29.46 -1.13
C LEU A 27 -20.77 -29.61 0.38
N LYS A 28 -19.55 -29.96 0.81
CA LYS A 28 -19.21 -29.94 2.24
C LYS A 28 -19.02 -28.51 2.76
N ASP A 29 -18.48 -27.62 1.92
CA ASP A 29 -18.16 -26.22 2.23
C ASP A 29 -19.12 -25.20 1.60
N GLY A 30 -20.25 -25.61 1.03
CA GLY A 30 -21.24 -24.66 0.53
C GLY A 30 -22.09 -25.18 -0.62
N LEU A 31 -22.38 -24.31 -1.58
CA LEU A 31 -23.32 -24.59 -2.67
C LEU A 31 -22.64 -24.40 -4.03
N LEU A 32 -22.96 -25.28 -4.98
CA LEU A 32 -22.72 -25.09 -6.40
C LEU A 32 -24.07 -25.00 -7.12
N ILE A 33 -24.31 -23.89 -7.79
CA ILE A 33 -25.55 -23.58 -8.50
C ILE A 33 -25.27 -23.60 -10.01
N ARG A 34 -26.06 -24.34 -10.76
CA ARG A 34 -26.03 -24.40 -12.23
C ARG A 34 -27.27 -23.72 -12.79
N LEU A 35 -27.09 -22.57 -13.44
CA LEU A 35 -28.23 -21.79 -13.96
C LEU A 35 -28.84 -22.47 -15.19
N GLU A 36 -30.16 -22.64 -15.19
CA GLU A 36 -30.88 -23.36 -16.26
C GLU A 36 -30.89 -22.64 -17.59
N ARG A 37 -30.99 -21.29 -17.55
CA ARG A 37 -31.16 -20.43 -18.72
C ARG A 37 -30.21 -19.24 -18.64
N PRO A 38 -28.89 -19.47 -18.73
CA PRO A 38 -27.91 -18.40 -18.68
C PRO A 38 -28.14 -17.44 -19.85
N ALA A 39 -27.97 -16.13 -19.61
CA ALA A 39 -27.89 -15.16 -20.70
C ALA A 39 -26.69 -15.52 -21.62
N ALA A 40 -26.76 -15.16 -22.91
CA ALA A 40 -25.63 -15.35 -23.82
C ALA A 40 -24.39 -14.61 -23.31
N GLY A 41 -23.25 -15.29 -23.17
CA GLY A 41 -22.04 -14.73 -22.55
C GLY A 41 -22.16 -14.46 -21.04
N GLY A 42 -23.25 -14.93 -20.41
CA GLY A 42 -23.54 -14.75 -19.00
C GLY A 42 -22.97 -15.86 -18.11
N THR A 43 -23.27 -15.75 -16.82
CA THR A 43 -22.88 -16.76 -15.83
C THR A 43 -23.62 -18.06 -16.09
N LYS A 44 -22.92 -19.20 -16.05
CA LYS A 44 -23.51 -20.55 -16.07
C LYS A 44 -23.48 -21.22 -14.71
N GLN A 45 -22.44 -20.96 -13.92
CA GLN A 45 -22.27 -21.55 -12.60
C GLN A 45 -21.89 -20.50 -11.57
N VAL A 46 -22.46 -20.63 -10.37
CA VAL A 46 -22.09 -19.85 -9.18
C VAL A 46 -21.79 -20.84 -8.06
N LYS A 47 -20.62 -20.69 -7.43
CA LYS A 47 -20.25 -21.40 -6.21
C LYS A 47 -20.20 -20.42 -5.05
N LEU A 48 -20.91 -20.75 -3.98
CA LEU A 48 -20.72 -20.13 -2.66
C LEU A 48 -19.93 -21.09 -1.79
N GLN A 49 -18.77 -20.67 -1.31
CA GLN A 49 -17.94 -21.43 -0.38
C GLN A 49 -17.83 -20.70 0.96
N VAL A 50 -18.22 -21.37 2.05
CA VAL A 50 -18.08 -20.89 3.42
C VAL A 50 -16.63 -21.04 3.84
N ILE A 51 -15.98 -19.92 4.14
CA ILE A 51 -14.61 -19.88 4.64
C ILE A 51 -14.63 -19.83 6.17
N SER A 52 -15.49 -18.96 6.72
CA SER A 52 -15.78 -18.85 8.14
C SER A 52 -17.24 -18.41 8.33
N ASP A 53 -17.68 -18.25 9.59
CA ASP A 53 -19.04 -17.73 9.86
C ASP A 53 -19.29 -16.36 9.21
N ARG A 54 -18.24 -15.59 8.91
CA ARG A 54 -18.31 -14.21 8.38
C ARG A 54 -17.67 -14.03 7.00
N ILE A 55 -17.22 -15.10 6.37
CA ILE A 55 -16.52 -15.03 5.09
C ILE A 55 -17.11 -16.03 4.11
N ILE A 56 -17.56 -15.52 2.96
CA ILE A 56 -18.09 -16.32 1.86
C ILE A 56 -17.29 -15.97 0.61
N ARG A 57 -16.67 -16.99 0.00
CA ARG A 57 -16.08 -16.88 -1.33
C ARG A 57 -17.15 -17.14 -2.37
N VAL A 58 -17.22 -16.27 -3.38
CA VAL A 58 -18.09 -16.39 -4.54
C VAL A 58 -17.22 -16.61 -5.76
N THR A 59 -17.46 -17.72 -6.45
CA THR A 59 -16.82 -18.01 -7.73
C THR A 59 -17.89 -18.17 -8.80
N ALA A 60 -17.74 -17.50 -9.93
CA ALA A 60 -18.68 -17.61 -11.06
C ALA A 60 -17.95 -17.86 -12.37
N SER A 61 -18.54 -18.69 -13.24
CA SER A 61 -17.95 -19.10 -14.52
C SER A 61 -18.98 -19.00 -15.64
N ALA A 62 -18.53 -18.62 -16.84
CA ALA A 62 -19.29 -18.69 -18.09
C ALA A 62 -19.27 -20.10 -18.73
N ASN A 63 -18.52 -21.03 -18.14
CA ASN A 63 -18.39 -22.41 -18.62
C ASN A 63 -19.20 -23.40 -17.78
N ASP A 64 -19.37 -24.62 -18.32
CA ASP A 64 -20.03 -25.73 -17.62
C ASP A 64 -19.14 -26.37 -16.53
N SER A 65 -17.98 -25.76 -16.27
CA SER A 65 -17.12 -26.05 -15.14
C SER A 65 -16.48 -24.76 -14.62
N ILE A 66 -16.07 -24.79 -13.35
CA ILE A 66 -15.32 -23.71 -12.70
C ILE A 66 -13.84 -24.10 -12.71
N SER A 67 -12.96 -23.19 -13.15
CA SER A 67 -11.52 -23.40 -13.10
C SER A 67 -11.06 -23.72 -11.67
N THR A 68 -10.19 -24.72 -11.55
CA THR A 68 -9.57 -25.15 -10.29
C THR A 68 -8.18 -24.55 -10.08
N THR A 69 -7.76 -23.60 -10.92
CA THR A 69 -6.48 -22.88 -10.78
C THR A 69 -6.36 -22.34 -9.35
N PRO A 70 -5.29 -22.72 -8.62
CA PRO A 70 -5.09 -22.28 -7.24
C PRO A 70 -4.90 -20.77 -7.15
N SER A 71 -5.34 -20.20 -6.01
CA SER A 71 -5.10 -18.79 -5.71
C SER A 71 -3.64 -18.55 -5.33
N LEU A 72 -3.06 -17.42 -5.75
CA LEU A 72 -1.75 -16.94 -5.27
C LEU A 72 -1.86 -16.21 -3.93
N ILE A 73 -3.04 -15.67 -3.61
CA ILE A 73 -3.23 -14.78 -2.46
C ILE A 73 -3.87 -15.49 -1.27
N SER A 74 -4.74 -16.48 -1.51
CA SER A 74 -5.45 -17.22 -0.47
C SER A 74 -4.62 -18.39 0.08
N ILE A 75 -4.54 -18.49 1.41
CA ILE A 75 -3.96 -19.64 2.12
C ILE A 75 -5.03 -20.65 2.53
N VAL A 76 -6.32 -20.35 2.29
CA VAL A 76 -7.42 -21.23 2.63
C VAL A 76 -7.32 -22.47 1.74
N SER A 77 -7.00 -23.60 2.38
CA SER A 77 -6.86 -24.89 1.72
C SER A 77 -7.83 -25.91 2.31
N GLY A 78 -8.35 -26.79 1.46
CA GLY A 78 -9.36 -27.78 1.85
C GLY A 78 -10.74 -27.18 2.13
N THR A 79 -11.52 -27.92 2.91
CA THR A 79 -12.90 -27.58 3.29
C THR A 79 -12.96 -27.30 4.79
N PRO A 80 -13.12 -26.02 5.20
CA PRO A 80 -13.32 -25.66 6.60
C PRO A 80 -14.49 -26.43 7.22
N ASP A 81 -14.35 -26.88 8.47
CA ASP A 81 -15.44 -27.55 9.21
C ASP A 81 -16.37 -26.51 9.86
N ILE A 82 -17.01 -25.70 9.01
CA ILE A 82 -17.95 -24.66 9.42
C ILE A 82 -19.37 -25.18 9.20
N LYS A 83 -20.20 -25.06 10.24
CA LYS A 83 -21.61 -25.46 10.14
C LYS A 83 -22.38 -24.41 9.34
N TRP A 84 -23.06 -24.87 8.30
CA TRP A 84 -23.95 -24.04 7.52
C TRP A 84 -25.19 -24.85 7.11
N THR A 85 -26.26 -24.14 6.75
CA THR A 85 -27.50 -24.74 6.24
C THR A 85 -27.92 -24.04 4.95
N SER A 86 -28.82 -24.65 4.19
CA SER A 86 -29.42 -24.00 3.03
C SER A 86 -30.89 -24.32 2.88
N ASP A 87 -31.66 -23.35 2.42
CA ASP A 87 -33.05 -23.49 2.01
C ASP A 87 -33.29 -22.86 0.63
N GLU A 88 -34.24 -23.45 -0.08
CA GLU A 88 -34.66 -23.00 -1.40
C GLU A 88 -36.10 -22.49 -1.30
N LYS A 89 -36.34 -21.29 -1.82
CA LYS A 89 -37.66 -20.66 -1.83
C LYS A 89 -37.73 -19.58 -2.91
N ASP A 90 -38.87 -19.47 -3.58
CA ASP A 90 -39.18 -18.37 -4.52
C ASP A 90 -38.08 -18.13 -5.57
N ASN A 91 -37.60 -19.22 -6.22
CA ASN A 91 -36.54 -19.18 -7.25
C ASN A 91 -35.19 -18.64 -6.74
N LYS A 92 -34.92 -18.85 -5.45
CA LYS A 92 -33.68 -18.47 -4.78
C LYS A 92 -33.21 -19.61 -3.88
N VAL A 93 -31.90 -19.72 -3.72
CA VAL A 93 -31.28 -20.58 -2.69
C VAL A 93 -30.50 -19.71 -1.73
N THR A 94 -30.69 -19.93 -0.42
CA THR A 94 -30.01 -19.16 0.62
C THR A 94 -29.10 -20.07 1.42
N LEU A 95 -27.81 -19.76 1.45
CA LEU A 95 -26.82 -20.33 2.36
C LEU A 95 -26.83 -19.54 3.67
N LYS A 96 -26.78 -20.22 4.82
CA LYS A 96 -26.81 -19.60 6.16
C LYS A 96 -25.66 -20.14 7.03
N THR A 97 -24.82 -19.24 7.53
CA THR A 97 -23.85 -19.50 8.60
C THR A 97 -24.43 -19.02 9.94
N LYS A 98 -23.62 -18.99 11.01
CA LYS A 98 -24.03 -18.39 12.28
C LYS A 98 -24.24 -16.87 12.20
N GLU A 99 -23.49 -16.18 11.35
CA GLU A 99 -23.43 -14.71 11.32
C GLU A 99 -23.98 -14.11 10.02
N LEU A 100 -24.03 -14.87 8.93
CA LEU A 100 -24.38 -14.39 7.59
C LEU A 100 -25.41 -15.25 6.88
N MET A 101 -26.12 -14.62 5.96
CA MET A 101 -26.92 -15.27 4.92
C MET A 101 -26.44 -14.81 3.54
N ALA A 102 -26.30 -15.72 2.59
CA ALA A 102 -26.01 -15.42 1.19
C ALA A 102 -27.05 -16.07 0.28
N THR A 103 -27.82 -15.25 -0.42
CA THR A 103 -28.88 -15.70 -1.31
C THR A 103 -28.46 -15.58 -2.76
N VAL A 104 -28.65 -16.64 -3.54
CA VAL A 104 -28.45 -16.65 -5.00
C VAL A 104 -29.79 -16.74 -5.71
N ASN A 105 -30.03 -15.86 -6.67
CA ASN A 105 -31.17 -15.96 -7.59
C ASN A 105 -30.90 -17.03 -8.66
N LEU A 106 -31.79 -18.03 -8.79
CA LEU A 106 -31.57 -19.18 -9.68
C LEU A 106 -31.74 -18.85 -11.17
N THR A 107 -32.28 -17.67 -11.51
CA THR A 107 -32.36 -17.18 -12.90
C THR A 107 -31.16 -16.32 -13.27
N THR A 108 -30.77 -15.38 -12.42
CA THR A 108 -29.75 -14.38 -12.76
C THR A 108 -28.35 -14.71 -12.23
N GLY A 109 -28.25 -15.60 -11.24
CA GLY A 109 -27.01 -15.87 -10.51
C GLY A 109 -26.55 -14.71 -9.63
N GLU A 110 -27.38 -13.69 -9.41
CA GLU A 110 -27.05 -12.56 -8.53
C GLU A 110 -26.94 -13.02 -7.08
N VAL A 111 -25.97 -12.49 -6.35
CA VAL A 111 -25.75 -12.80 -4.92
C VAL A 111 -26.13 -11.61 -4.04
N VAL A 112 -26.86 -11.89 -2.95
CA VAL A 112 -27.22 -10.91 -1.91
C VAL A 112 -26.70 -11.41 -0.57
N PHE A 113 -25.85 -10.60 0.08
CA PHE A 113 -25.34 -10.85 1.43
C PHE A 113 -26.19 -10.10 2.45
N MET A 114 -26.60 -10.81 3.50
CA MET A 114 -27.42 -10.28 4.57
C MET A 114 -26.84 -10.68 5.93
N ASP A 115 -27.11 -9.88 6.94
CA ASP A 115 -26.90 -10.28 8.32
C ASP A 115 -27.90 -11.40 8.73
N LYS A 116 -27.72 -11.97 9.91
CA LYS A 116 -28.63 -12.99 10.45
C LYS A 116 -30.07 -12.50 10.71
N ALA A 117 -30.31 -11.19 10.70
CA ALA A 117 -31.64 -10.59 10.83
C ALA A 117 -32.32 -10.39 9.45
N GLY A 118 -31.62 -10.68 8.35
CA GLY A 118 -32.11 -10.52 6.98
C GLY A 118 -31.93 -9.12 6.41
N ASN A 119 -31.17 -8.24 7.07
CA ASN A 119 -30.84 -6.92 6.53
C ASN A 119 -29.77 -7.06 5.46
N VAL A 120 -29.96 -6.44 4.30
CA VAL A 120 -28.97 -6.44 3.22
C VAL A 120 -27.73 -5.66 3.63
N ILE A 121 -26.56 -6.31 3.54
CA ILE A 121 -25.25 -5.70 3.74
C ILE A 121 -24.69 -5.25 2.39
N LEU A 122 -24.67 -6.18 1.43
CA LEU A 122 -24.18 -5.96 0.07
C LEU A 122 -25.03 -6.78 -0.90
N GLN A 123 -25.36 -6.17 -2.03
CA GLN A 123 -26.09 -6.83 -3.11
C GLN A 123 -25.35 -6.60 -4.43
N GLU A 124 -25.13 -7.67 -5.19
CA GLU A 124 -24.75 -7.54 -6.59
C GLU A 124 -25.83 -6.81 -7.40
N LYS A 125 -25.44 -6.16 -8.50
CA LYS A 125 -26.37 -5.38 -9.33
C LYS A 125 -27.67 -6.16 -9.60
N LYS A 126 -28.81 -5.51 -9.33
CA LYS A 126 -30.13 -6.11 -9.52
C LYS A 126 -30.31 -6.61 -10.95
N GLY A 127 -30.73 -7.85 -11.11
CA GLY A 127 -30.90 -8.51 -12.40
C GLY A 127 -29.63 -9.21 -12.91
N GLY A 128 -28.53 -9.18 -12.16
CA GLY A 128 -27.24 -9.77 -12.52
C GLY A 128 -26.15 -8.70 -12.71
N GLY A 129 -25.01 -8.88 -12.03
CA GLY A 129 -23.87 -7.96 -12.07
C GLY A 129 -22.62 -8.52 -12.73
N LYS A 130 -22.67 -9.72 -13.30
CA LYS A 130 -21.51 -10.46 -13.84
C LYS A 130 -21.47 -10.38 -15.36
N THR A 131 -20.32 -9.99 -15.91
CA THR A 131 -20.09 -9.98 -17.36
C THR A 131 -18.79 -10.73 -17.67
N PHE A 132 -18.87 -11.60 -18.68
CA PHE A 132 -17.72 -12.31 -19.25
C PHE A 132 -17.63 -11.97 -20.74
N THR A 133 -16.55 -11.29 -21.13
CA THR A 133 -16.25 -11.05 -22.54
C THR A 133 -15.11 -11.96 -22.94
N THR A 134 -15.34 -12.88 -23.88
CA THR A 134 -14.31 -13.80 -24.37
C THR A 134 -13.15 -13.03 -24.98
N GLU A 135 -11.94 -13.35 -24.53
CA GLU A 135 -10.68 -12.82 -25.03
C GLU A 135 -9.75 -13.98 -25.40
N ASN A 136 -8.95 -13.82 -26.45
CA ASN A 136 -7.88 -14.75 -26.77
C ASN A 136 -6.54 -14.08 -26.47
N ILE A 137 -5.89 -14.51 -25.40
CA ILE A 137 -4.66 -13.90 -24.89
C ILE A 137 -3.54 -14.93 -25.01
N ASP A 138 -2.57 -14.65 -25.87
CA ASP A 138 -1.43 -15.55 -26.16
C ASP A 138 -1.84 -16.99 -26.53
N GLY A 139 -2.99 -17.15 -27.20
CA GLY A 139 -3.52 -18.47 -27.60
C GLY A 139 -4.36 -19.18 -26.54
N HIS A 140 -4.59 -18.54 -25.38
CA HIS A 140 -5.43 -19.08 -24.31
C HIS A 140 -6.80 -18.38 -24.28
N PRO A 141 -7.91 -19.15 -24.26
CA PRO A 141 -9.25 -18.59 -24.09
C PRO A 141 -9.44 -18.12 -22.65
N LEU A 142 -9.45 -16.81 -22.46
CA LEU A 142 -9.69 -16.15 -21.18
C LEU A 142 -10.91 -15.22 -21.30
N TYR A 143 -11.25 -14.54 -20.22
CA TYR A 143 -12.30 -13.53 -20.22
C TYR A 143 -11.78 -12.20 -19.68
N ARG A 144 -12.24 -11.11 -20.28
CA ARG A 144 -12.37 -9.84 -19.56
C ARG A 144 -13.57 -9.97 -18.64
N LEU A 145 -13.36 -9.70 -17.36
CA LEU A 145 -14.31 -9.96 -16.29
C LEU A 145 -14.84 -8.64 -15.75
N GLN A 146 -16.14 -8.55 -15.49
CA GLN A 146 -16.72 -7.44 -14.73
C GLN A 146 -17.71 -7.94 -13.68
N GLN A 147 -17.63 -7.37 -12.48
CA GLN A 147 -18.61 -7.55 -11.42
C GLN A 147 -19.08 -6.18 -10.90
N VAL A 148 -20.40 -5.96 -10.89
CA VAL A 148 -21.03 -4.73 -10.38
C VAL A 148 -21.88 -5.03 -9.15
N PHE A 149 -21.82 -4.16 -8.15
CA PHE A 149 -22.64 -4.20 -6.93
C PHE A 149 -23.39 -2.88 -6.74
N GLU A 150 -24.53 -2.98 -6.07
CA GLU A 150 -25.28 -1.84 -5.56
C GLU A 150 -24.46 -1.13 -4.47
N SER A 151 -24.53 0.21 -4.42
CA SER A 151 -23.92 1.00 -3.35
C SER A 151 -24.76 2.23 -3.00
N PRO A 152 -25.30 2.34 -1.77
CA PRO A 152 -26.07 3.50 -1.34
C PRO A 152 -25.21 4.78 -1.29
N ALA A 153 -25.86 5.95 -1.34
CA ALA A 153 -25.18 7.25 -1.46
C ALA A 153 -24.28 7.61 -0.25
N GLY A 154 -24.60 7.13 0.96
CA GLY A 154 -23.85 7.42 2.19
C GLY A 154 -22.65 6.49 2.46
N GLU A 155 -22.42 5.54 1.57
CA GLU A 155 -21.33 4.58 1.70
C GLU A 155 -19.99 5.19 1.26
N ALA A 156 -18.92 4.83 1.97
CA ALA A 156 -17.55 5.24 1.67
C ALA A 156 -16.65 4.01 1.45
N PHE A 157 -15.65 4.17 0.58
CA PHE A 157 -14.77 3.10 0.16
C PHE A 157 -13.30 3.44 0.34
N TYR A 158 -12.53 2.46 0.79
CA TYR A 158 -11.11 2.58 1.10
C TYR A 158 -10.36 1.31 0.68
N GLY A 159 -9.04 1.35 0.74
CA GLY A 159 -8.19 0.21 0.42
C GLY A 159 -7.58 0.33 -0.98
N LEU A 160 -7.69 -0.73 -1.78
CA LEU A 160 -7.15 -0.82 -3.14
C LEU A 160 -5.62 -0.65 -3.30
N GLY A 161 -4.88 -0.53 -2.21
CA GLY A 161 -3.43 -0.38 -2.14
C GLY A 161 -2.99 1.05 -1.91
N GLN A 162 -1.82 1.39 -2.46
CA GLN A 162 -1.21 2.70 -2.38
C GLN A 162 -1.30 3.40 -3.74
N HIS A 163 -2.01 4.54 -3.77
CA HIS A 163 -2.21 5.36 -4.97
C HIS A 163 -1.72 6.80 -4.73
N GLN A 164 -1.19 7.44 -5.77
CA GLN A 164 -0.56 8.78 -5.69
C GLN A 164 -1.51 9.93 -6.07
N THR A 165 -2.82 9.69 -6.09
CA THR A 165 -3.85 10.65 -6.48
C THR A 165 -4.28 11.58 -5.35
N GLY A 166 -3.97 11.24 -4.09
CA GLY A 166 -4.41 11.99 -2.91
C GLY A 166 -5.86 11.71 -2.48
N LEU A 167 -6.55 10.76 -3.11
CA LEU A 167 -7.91 10.38 -2.77
C LEU A 167 -7.94 9.51 -1.52
N MET A 168 -8.85 9.81 -0.58
CA MET A 168 -9.11 8.99 0.61
C MET A 168 -10.33 8.08 0.40
N ASN A 169 -11.50 8.68 0.14
CA ASN A 169 -12.74 7.94 -0.12
C ASN A 169 -12.95 7.73 -1.63
N TYR A 170 -13.02 6.47 -2.05
CA TYR A 170 -13.19 6.08 -3.44
C TYR A 170 -14.65 6.04 -3.93
N LYS A 171 -15.64 6.43 -3.11
CA LYS A 171 -17.04 6.56 -3.56
C LYS A 171 -17.12 7.46 -4.80
N ASP A 172 -17.68 6.89 -5.87
CA ASP A 172 -17.79 7.48 -7.21
C ASP A 172 -16.46 7.88 -7.84
N GLN A 173 -15.31 7.45 -7.31
CA GLN A 173 -13.97 7.60 -7.87
C GLN A 173 -13.59 6.38 -8.71
N ASP A 174 -12.56 6.56 -9.54
CA ASP A 174 -12.00 5.48 -10.34
C ASP A 174 -10.56 5.25 -9.92
N VAL A 175 -10.17 3.99 -9.83
CA VAL A 175 -8.84 3.58 -9.38
C VAL A 175 -8.32 2.52 -10.34
N ASP A 176 -7.18 2.78 -10.96
CA ASP A 176 -6.47 1.82 -11.80
C ASP A 176 -5.56 0.94 -10.92
N LEU A 177 -5.86 -0.35 -10.85
CA LEU A 177 -5.04 -1.34 -10.16
C LEU A 177 -4.00 -1.90 -11.15
N THR A 178 -2.98 -1.07 -11.41
CA THR A 178 -1.80 -1.40 -12.21
C THR A 178 -0.53 -1.13 -11.42
N GLN A 179 0.37 -2.12 -11.28
CA GLN A 179 1.67 -1.87 -10.64
C GLN A 179 2.49 -0.88 -11.46
N PHE A 180 3.04 0.14 -10.81
CA PHE A 180 3.96 1.11 -11.39
C PHE A 180 4.85 1.68 -10.27
N ASN A 181 5.99 2.31 -10.60
CA ASN A 181 6.78 2.98 -9.56
C ASN A 181 5.90 4.00 -8.82
N SER A 182 5.91 3.94 -7.50
CA SER A 182 5.05 4.70 -6.57
C SER A 182 3.57 4.30 -6.50
N VAL A 183 3.12 3.29 -7.25
CA VAL A 183 1.76 2.72 -7.16
C VAL A 183 1.86 1.22 -6.84
N ALA A 184 1.35 0.81 -5.68
CA ALA A 184 1.36 -0.58 -5.23
C ALA A 184 -0.06 -1.06 -4.97
N VAL A 185 -0.56 -1.97 -5.80
CA VAL A 185 -2.01 -2.27 -5.85
C VAL A 185 -2.37 -3.51 -5.06
N VAL A 186 -3.45 -3.44 -4.29
CA VAL A 186 -3.94 -4.55 -3.47
C VAL A 186 -5.44 -4.65 -3.67
N PRO A 187 -5.98 -5.68 -4.32
CA PRO A 187 -7.40 -5.75 -4.71
C PRO A 187 -8.33 -6.09 -3.52
N PHE A 188 -8.17 -5.38 -2.39
CA PHE A 188 -9.03 -5.45 -1.22
C PHE A 188 -9.68 -4.08 -0.98
N LEU A 189 -11.01 -4.05 -1.08
CA LEU A 189 -11.85 -2.89 -0.81
C LEU A 189 -12.48 -3.02 0.56
N VAL A 190 -12.52 -1.93 1.32
CA VAL A 190 -13.21 -1.83 2.61
C VAL A 190 -14.33 -0.80 2.50
N SER A 191 -15.53 -1.17 2.95
CA SER A 191 -16.69 -0.28 3.04
C SER A 191 -16.85 0.27 4.46
N SER A 192 -17.38 1.50 4.56
CA SER A 192 -17.89 2.07 5.83
C SER A 192 -19.04 1.26 6.44
N HIS A 193 -19.63 0.32 5.72
CA HIS A 193 -20.70 -0.58 6.20
C HIS A 193 -20.17 -1.92 6.75
N HIS A 194 -18.92 -1.93 7.23
CA HIS A 194 -18.28 -3.06 7.91
C HIS A 194 -18.25 -4.36 7.10
N TYR A 195 -18.05 -4.24 5.79
CA TYR A 195 -17.66 -5.36 4.95
C TYR A 195 -16.45 -5.01 4.08
N GLY A 196 -15.81 -6.04 3.55
CA GLY A 196 -14.75 -5.94 2.57
C GLY A 196 -14.95 -6.90 1.39
N LEU A 197 -14.34 -6.56 0.27
CA LEU A 197 -14.31 -7.38 -0.95
C LEU A 197 -12.85 -7.62 -1.33
N LEU A 198 -12.40 -8.88 -1.24
CA LEU A 198 -11.12 -9.31 -1.82
C LEU A 198 -11.37 -9.86 -3.22
N TRP A 199 -10.88 -9.15 -4.22
CA TRP A 199 -10.99 -9.54 -5.62
C TRP A 199 -9.78 -10.38 -6.04
N ASP A 200 -9.97 -11.68 -6.25
CA ASP A 200 -8.90 -12.65 -6.51
C ASP A 200 -8.63 -12.75 -8.01
N ASN A 201 -8.00 -11.70 -8.54
CA ASN A 201 -7.57 -11.61 -9.93
C ASN A 201 -6.20 -10.92 -10.04
N TYR A 202 -5.34 -11.40 -10.92
CA TYR A 202 -3.93 -11.00 -11.01
C TYR A 202 -3.62 -10.08 -12.20
N SER A 203 -4.57 -9.88 -13.11
CA SER A 203 -4.42 -8.99 -14.24
C SER A 203 -4.59 -7.54 -13.82
N ILE A 204 -4.32 -6.60 -14.72
CA ILE A 204 -4.73 -5.22 -14.52
C ILE A 204 -6.25 -5.17 -14.25
N THR A 205 -6.62 -4.45 -13.20
CA THR A 205 -8.00 -4.33 -12.75
C THR A 205 -8.37 -2.86 -12.59
N ARG A 206 -9.62 -2.51 -12.83
CA ARG A 206 -10.18 -1.18 -12.57
C ARG A 206 -11.27 -1.27 -11.53
N PHE A 207 -11.24 -0.33 -10.59
CA PHE A 207 -12.37 -0.03 -9.73
C PHE A 207 -13.09 1.22 -10.25
N GLY A 208 -14.41 1.17 -10.35
CA GLY A 208 -15.24 2.27 -10.84
C GLY A 208 -15.49 2.21 -12.35
N ASP A 209 -15.29 3.31 -13.05
CA ASP A 209 -15.51 3.42 -14.50
C ASP A 209 -14.44 2.65 -15.28
N ASP A 210 -14.85 1.63 -16.04
CA ASP A 210 -13.93 0.79 -16.79
C ASP A 210 -13.74 1.21 -18.25
N ARG A 211 -14.40 2.30 -18.68
CA ARG A 211 -14.24 2.86 -20.03
C ARG A 211 -12.78 3.26 -20.24
N PRO A 212 -12.21 3.04 -21.45
CA PRO A 212 -10.90 3.58 -21.78
C PRO A 212 -10.91 5.10 -21.61
N TYR A 213 -9.88 5.65 -20.96
CA TYR A 213 -9.76 7.10 -20.83
C TYR A 213 -9.66 7.72 -22.22
N GLU A 214 -10.42 8.80 -22.43
CA GLU A 214 -10.54 9.44 -23.72
C GLU A 214 -9.54 10.59 -23.88
N GLU A 215 -9.09 10.82 -25.11
CA GLU A 215 -8.30 12.01 -25.44
C GLU A 215 -9.11 13.28 -25.15
N LEU A 216 -8.40 14.38 -24.85
CA LEU A 216 -9.02 15.68 -24.65
C LEU A 216 -9.88 16.12 -25.85
N GLY A 217 -9.48 15.75 -27.08
CA GLY A 217 -10.22 16.01 -28.32
C GLY A 217 -11.56 15.29 -28.47
N LYS A 218 -11.97 14.47 -27.49
CA LYS A 218 -13.37 14.01 -27.39
C LYS A 218 -14.31 15.07 -26.83
N LEU A 219 -13.77 16.12 -26.21
CA LEU A 219 -14.48 17.38 -25.97
C LEU A 219 -14.43 18.25 -27.23
N LEU A 220 -15.33 19.22 -27.33
CA LEU A 220 -15.22 20.28 -28.33
C LEU A 220 -14.10 21.24 -27.89
N LEU A 221 -13.04 21.32 -28.68
CA LEU A 221 -11.88 22.16 -28.40
C LEU A 221 -11.88 23.40 -29.29
N TYR A 222 -11.55 24.53 -28.69
CA TYR A 222 -11.36 25.80 -29.37
C TYR A 222 -9.98 26.36 -29.03
N ASN A 223 -9.28 26.87 -30.02
CA ASN A 223 -7.95 27.42 -29.86
C ASN A 223 -8.01 28.81 -29.19
N LYS A 224 -6.87 29.49 -28.94
CA LYS A 224 -6.86 30.78 -28.24
C LYS A 224 -7.59 31.91 -28.99
N GLU A 225 -7.77 31.79 -30.30
CA GLU A 225 -8.59 32.70 -31.12
C GLU A 225 -10.07 32.26 -31.24
N GLY A 226 -10.46 31.18 -30.56
CA GLY A 226 -11.82 30.65 -30.55
C GLY A 226 -12.19 29.77 -31.75
N LYS A 227 -11.23 29.41 -32.62
CA LYS A 227 -11.43 28.51 -33.76
C LYS A 227 -11.49 27.04 -33.32
N PRO A 228 -12.30 26.19 -33.94
CA PRO A 228 -12.44 24.78 -33.54
C PRO A 228 -11.19 23.93 -33.83
N ASP A 229 -11.27 22.65 -33.47
CA ASP A 229 -10.35 21.55 -33.82
C ASP A 229 -9.04 21.43 -33.03
N GLY A 230 -8.89 22.16 -31.91
CA GLY A 230 -7.78 21.95 -30.97
C GLY A 230 -7.53 23.13 -30.05
N LEU A 231 -6.64 22.95 -29.07
CA LEU A 231 -6.06 24.02 -28.28
C LEU A 231 -4.83 24.59 -29.00
N THR A 232 -4.50 25.85 -28.75
CA THR A 232 -3.25 26.42 -29.24
C THR A 232 -2.09 25.93 -28.39
N ALA A 233 -1.25 25.05 -28.94
CA ALA A 233 0.01 24.62 -28.34
C ALA A 233 1.13 25.58 -28.76
N THR A 234 1.78 26.21 -27.79
CA THR A 234 2.92 27.12 -27.99
C THR A 234 4.16 26.50 -27.38
N TYR A 235 5.13 26.17 -28.23
CA TYR A 235 6.44 25.64 -27.86
C TYR A 235 7.43 26.80 -27.78
N ALA A 236 7.88 27.15 -26.58
CA ALA A 236 8.79 28.28 -26.36
C ALA A 236 9.99 27.88 -25.48
N LEU A 237 10.94 28.79 -25.32
CA LEU A 237 12.04 28.66 -24.36
C LEU A 237 11.61 29.19 -22.99
N ARG A 238 11.80 28.41 -21.92
CA ARG A 238 11.32 28.77 -20.56
C ARG A 238 11.89 30.08 -20.01
N LYS A 239 13.12 30.46 -20.40
CA LYS A 239 13.77 31.71 -19.97
C LYS A 239 13.51 32.91 -20.91
N LYS A 240 12.88 32.67 -22.06
CA LYS A 240 12.55 33.70 -23.06
C LYS A 240 11.28 33.27 -23.79
N THR A 241 10.15 33.38 -23.09
CA THR A 241 8.85 32.84 -23.54
C THR A 241 8.35 33.48 -24.83
N ASP A 242 8.80 34.69 -25.16
CA ASP A 242 8.52 35.35 -26.45
C ASP A 242 9.29 34.71 -27.63
N SER A 243 10.31 33.89 -27.35
CA SER A 243 11.03 33.12 -28.35
C SER A 243 10.27 31.83 -28.66
N ILE A 244 9.24 31.96 -29.49
CA ILE A 244 8.41 30.85 -29.94
C ILE A 244 9.20 30.00 -30.95
N PHE A 245 9.35 28.71 -30.65
CA PHE A 245 9.90 27.71 -31.56
C PHE A 245 8.86 27.26 -32.58
N LEU A 246 7.64 26.94 -32.09
CA LEU A 246 6.51 26.51 -32.91
C LEU A 246 5.20 26.88 -32.21
N GLN A 247 4.18 27.21 -32.99
CA GLN A 247 2.81 27.29 -32.53
C GLN A 247 1.93 26.46 -33.48
N ARG A 248 1.09 25.58 -32.93
CA ARG A 248 0.14 24.76 -33.72
C ARG A 248 -1.13 24.47 -32.93
N ASN A 249 -2.18 24.00 -33.61
CA ASN A 249 -3.36 23.48 -32.94
C ASN A 249 -3.15 22.00 -32.60
N GLU A 250 -3.46 21.62 -31.36
CA GLU A 250 -3.39 20.22 -30.90
C GLU A 250 -4.70 19.83 -30.22
N ASN A 251 -5.23 18.67 -30.58
CA ASN A 251 -6.43 18.11 -29.95
C ASN A 251 -6.12 16.95 -28.99
N LYS A 252 -4.84 16.61 -28.83
CA LYS A 252 -4.34 15.49 -28.03
C LYS A 252 -3.07 15.94 -27.32
N ILE A 253 -3.02 15.75 -26.00
CA ILE A 253 -1.85 15.99 -25.14
C ILE A 253 -1.49 14.65 -24.52
N ASP A 254 -0.65 13.88 -25.23
CA ASP A 254 -0.37 12.50 -24.86
C ASP A 254 1.00 12.05 -25.39
N TYR A 255 1.97 12.30 -24.51
CA TYR A 255 3.38 11.96 -24.60
C TYR A 255 3.71 11.06 -23.40
N ALA A 256 2.89 10.04 -23.15
CA ALA A 256 2.90 9.22 -21.93
C ALA A 256 4.10 8.26 -21.81
N PHE A 257 4.68 7.85 -22.94
CA PHE A 257 5.69 6.78 -23.02
C PHE A 257 6.77 7.10 -24.06
N ILE A 258 7.90 6.38 -24.01
CA ILE A 258 9.06 6.63 -24.91
C ILE A 258 8.66 6.74 -26.39
N PRO A 259 7.87 5.83 -26.99
CA PRO A 259 7.52 5.94 -28.41
C PRO A 259 6.71 7.20 -28.75
N SER A 260 5.93 7.72 -27.79
CA SER A 260 5.09 8.89 -28.01
C SER A 260 5.88 10.22 -28.03
N LEU A 261 7.12 10.24 -27.52
CA LEU A 261 7.99 11.42 -27.57
C LEU A 261 8.36 11.82 -29.01
N ALA A 262 8.29 10.88 -29.96
CA ALA A 262 8.47 11.18 -31.39
C ALA A 262 7.44 12.19 -31.96
N ASN A 263 6.33 12.44 -31.24
CA ASN A 263 5.32 13.42 -31.62
C ASN A 263 5.63 14.85 -31.14
N ILE A 264 6.66 15.02 -30.29
CA ILE A 264 7.20 16.34 -29.96
C ILE A 264 7.88 16.90 -31.22
N PRO A 265 7.75 18.21 -31.52
CA PRO A 265 8.36 18.79 -32.71
C PRO A 265 9.87 18.53 -32.79
N THR A 266 10.32 18.00 -33.92
CA THR A 266 11.74 17.69 -34.17
C THR A 266 12.62 18.92 -33.93
N GLY A 267 13.66 18.75 -33.11
CA GLY A 267 14.61 19.81 -32.78
C GLY A 267 14.17 20.77 -31.67
N TYR A 268 12.97 20.60 -31.10
CA TYR A 268 12.55 21.37 -29.93
C TYR A 268 13.38 20.98 -28.69
N PRO A 269 14.05 21.93 -28.02
CA PRO A 269 14.90 21.63 -26.86
C PRO A 269 14.07 21.49 -25.58
N MET A 270 13.49 20.31 -25.35
CA MET A 270 12.61 20.03 -24.19
C MET A 270 13.23 20.43 -22.85
N GLU A 271 14.53 20.20 -22.63
CA GLU A 271 15.20 20.49 -21.36
C GLU A 271 15.29 22.00 -21.02
N LYS A 272 15.07 22.85 -22.03
CA LYS A 272 15.02 24.32 -21.93
C LYS A 272 13.64 24.87 -22.28
N GLY A 273 12.69 23.98 -22.56
CA GLY A 273 11.39 24.29 -23.10
C GLY A 273 10.35 24.62 -22.05
N VAL A 274 9.32 25.34 -22.48
CA VAL A 274 8.00 25.36 -21.89
C VAL A 274 6.97 25.19 -23.01
N ILE A 275 5.98 24.33 -22.77
CA ILE A 275 4.87 24.11 -23.68
C ILE A 275 3.60 24.59 -23.00
N THR A 276 2.86 25.45 -23.68
CA THR A 276 1.61 26.01 -23.18
C THR A 276 0.46 25.68 -24.12
N TRP A 277 -0.59 25.05 -23.61
CA TRP A 277 -1.85 24.84 -24.34
C TRP A 277 -2.92 25.81 -23.82
N GLU A 278 -3.46 26.63 -24.71
CA GLU A 278 -4.45 27.66 -24.38
C GLU A 278 -5.65 27.61 -25.32
N GLY A 279 -6.84 27.85 -24.77
CA GLY A 279 -8.08 27.88 -25.53
C GLY A 279 -9.30 27.64 -24.64
N SER A 280 -10.27 26.89 -25.16
CA SER A 280 -11.46 26.50 -24.39
C SER A 280 -11.91 25.09 -24.71
N ILE A 281 -12.55 24.45 -23.73
CA ILE A 281 -13.17 23.13 -23.85
C ILE A 281 -14.69 23.26 -23.64
N SER A 282 -15.48 22.45 -24.36
CA SER A 282 -16.91 22.30 -24.12
C SER A 282 -17.30 20.81 -24.15
N PRO A 283 -18.01 20.30 -23.14
CA PRO A 283 -18.38 18.89 -23.09
C PRO A 283 -19.56 18.59 -24.02
N LEU A 284 -19.72 17.31 -24.37
CA LEU A 284 -20.87 16.84 -25.16
C LEU A 284 -22.13 16.61 -24.32
N ALA A 285 -21.99 16.58 -23.00
CA ALA A 285 -23.05 16.43 -22.01
C ALA A 285 -22.74 17.26 -20.75
N ASP A 286 -23.77 17.70 -20.04
CA ASP A 286 -23.61 18.38 -18.75
C ASP A 286 -23.13 17.40 -17.69
N GLY A 287 -22.27 17.86 -16.78
CA GLY A 287 -21.95 17.11 -15.58
C GLY A 287 -20.51 17.27 -15.10
N LEU A 288 -20.21 16.46 -14.09
CA LEU A 288 -18.91 16.43 -13.45
C LEU A 288 -17.93 15.61 -14.31
N GLN A 289 -17.12 16.33 -15.09
CA GLN A 289 -16.09 15.73 -15.93
C GLN A 289 -14.92 15.27 -15.10
N LYS A 290 -14.38 14.10 -15.47
CA LYS A 290 -13.24 13.49 -14.80
C LYS A 290 -12.00 13.69 -15.67
N PHE A 291 -10.91 14.20 -15.08
CA PHE A 291 -9.64 14.39 -15.75
C PHE A 291 -8.57 13.52 -15.10
N TYR A 292 -7.78 12.85 -15.93
CA TYR A 292 -6.70 11.96 -15.53
C TYR A 292 -5.42 12.45 -16.17
N ILE A 293 -4.41 12.68 -15.34
CA ILE A 293 -3.15 13.29 -15.74
C ILE A 293 -2.03 12.36 -15.28
N SER A 294 -1.11 12.05 -16.17
CA SER A 294 0.19 11.47 -15.81
C SER A 294 1.26 12.43 -16.30
N ALA A 295 2.11 12.94 -15.42
CA ALA A 295 3.09 13.94 -15.81
C ALA A 295 4.39 13.85 -15.00
N SER A 296 5.50 14.15 -15.67
CA SER A 296 6.78 14.54 -15.10
C SER A 296 7.16 15.95 -15.53
N GLY A 297 8.24 16.51 -14.98
CA GLY A 297 8.52 17.94 -15.05
C GLY A 297 7.49 18.75 -14.27
N TYR A 298 7.51 20.08 -14.41
CA TYR A 298 6.50 20.94 -13.79
C TYR A 298 5.25 20.99 -14.66
N ILE A 299 4.08 20.82 -14.05
CA ILE A 299 2.79 20.97 -14.73
C ILE A 299 1.87 21.86 -13.92
N LYS A 300 1.18 22.77 -14.63
CA LYS A 300 0.06 23.54 -14.09
C LYS A 300 -1.13 23.47 -15.02
N ILE A 301 -2.33 23.34 -14.45
CA ILE A 301 -3.59 23.30 -15.18
C ILE A 301 -4.57 24.26 -14.54
N TRP A 302 -5.15 25.13 -15.36
CA TRP A 302 -6.25 26.02 -14.99
C TRP A 302 -7.49 25.74 -15.82
N VAL A 303 -8.65 25.75 -15.18
CA VAL A 303 -9.96 25.70 -15.83
C VAL A 303 -10.78 26.88 -15.30
N ASP A 304 -11.31 27.71 -16.19
CA ASP A 304 -12.02 28.96 -15.85
C ASP A 304 -11.26 29.90 -14.89
N GLY A 305 -9.93 29.88 -14.98
CA GLY A 305 -9.04 30.66 -14.12
C GLY A 305 -8.75 30.05 -12.74
N GLU A 306 -9.42 28.95 -12.37
CA GLU A 306 -9.14 28.19 -11.16
C GLU A 306 -7.95 27.25 -11.37
N LEU A 307 -6.96 27.28 -10.47
CA LEU A 307 -5.80 26.38 -10.50
C LEU A 307 -6.22 24.99 -10.03
N MET A 308 -6.36 24.06 -10.98
CA MET A 308 -6.79 22.68 -10.71
C MET A 308 -5.61 21.78 -10.32
N LEU A 309 -4.41 22.06 -10.85
CA LEU A 309 -3.23 21.24 -10.67
C LEU A 309 -1.95 22.10 -10.66
N ASP A 310 -1.06 21.88 -9.69
CA ASP A 310 0.32 22.37 -9.66
C ASP A 310 1.18 21.22 -9.11
N LYS A 311 1.98 20.59 -9.96
CA LYS A 311 2.74 19.36 -9.65
C LYS A 311 4.13 19.40 -10.25
N TRP A 312 5.01 18.60 -9.65
CA TRP A 312 6.32 18.27 -10.19
C TRP A 312 6.69 16.82 -9.87
N ARG A 313 7.32 16.14 -10.82
CA ARG A 313 7.97 14.84 -10.69
C ARG A 313 9.22 14.82 -11.58
N GLU A 314 10.21 14.02 -11.23
CA GLU A 314 11.40 13.81 -12.06
C GLU A 314 11.05 13.37 -13.47
N GLY A 315 11.82 13.83 -14.47
CA GLY A 315 11.53 13.64 -15.91
C GLY A 315 11.15 12.20 -16.27
N TRP A 316 11.90 11.22 -15.77
CA TRP A 316 11.68 9.82 -16.11
C TRP A 316 10.68 9.08 -15.22
N ASN A 317 10.10 9.69 -14.18
CA ASN A 317 9.11 9.04 -13.31
C ASN A 317 7.79 9.83 -13.23
N PRO A 318 6.99 9.86 -14.32
CA PRO A 318 5.73 10.57 -14.32
C PRO A 318 4.76 10.01 -13.28
N GLY A 319 4.06 10.90 -12.57
CA GLY A 319 3.13 10.53 -11.50
C GLY A 319 1.68 10.78 -11.89
N PRO A 320 0.72 9.96 -11.40
CA PRO A 320 -0.70 10.16 -11.67
C PRO A 320 -1.27 11.32 -10.84
N SER A 321 -2.26 12.00 -11.41
CA SER A 321 -3.07 13.04 -10.79
C SER A 321 -4.48 13.00 -11.36
N VAL A 322 -5.45 13.36 -10.54
CA VAL A 322 -6.86 13.41 -10.95
C VAL A 322 -7.50 14.68 -10.41
N PHE A 323 -8.44 15.22 -11.17
CA PHE A 323 -9.38 16.22 -10.65
C PHE A 323 -10.72 16.08 -11.38
N ARG A 324 -11.73 16.75 -10.83
CA ARG A 324 -13.05 16.83 -11.45
C ARG A 324 -13.45 18.28 -11.59
N HIS A 325 -14.18 18.59 -12.65
CA HIS A 325 -14.70 19.93 -12.86
C HIS A 325 -16.10 19.87 -13.47
N GLN A 326 -17.00 20.70 -12.96
CA GLN A 326 -18.36 20.77 -13.47
C GLN A 326 -18.34 21.55 -14.78
N LEU A 327 -18.71 20.89 -15.88
CA LEU A 327 -18.75 21.51 -17.21
C LEU A 327 -20.17 21.46 -17.77
N TYR A 328 -20.53 22.44 -18.60
CA TYR A 328 -21.87 22.57 -19.19
C TYR A 328 -21.79 22.50 -20.70
N LYS A 329 -22.63 21.64 -21.29
CA LYS A 329 -22.78 21.47 -22.72
C LYS A 329 -23.07 22.82 -23.37
N GLY A 330 -22.39 23.08 -24.48
CA GLY A 330 -22.52 24.32 -25.25
C GLY A 330 -21.85 25.54 -24.62
N HIS A 331 -21.33 25.44 -23.39
CA HIS A 331 -20.54 26.50 -22.75
C HIS A 331 -19.06 26.25 -23.02
N LYS A 332 -18.33 27.32 -23.38
CA LYS A 332 -16.88 27.28 -23.53
C LYS A 332 -16.23 27.60 -22.19
N HIS A 333 -15.53 26.62 -21.64
CA HIS A 333 -14.76 26.78 -20.41
C HIS A 333 -13.31 27.05 -20.77
N ALA A 334 -12.73 28.12 -20.24
CA ALA A 334 -11.35 28.49 -20.56
C ALA A 334 -10.40 27.45 -19.97
N VAL A 335 -9.40 27.02 -20.74
CA VAL A 335 -8.36 26.11 -20.24
C VAL A 335 -6.99 26.68 -20.55
N LYS A 336 -6.09 26.54 -19.57
CA LYS A 336 -4.66 26.78 -19.74
C LYS A 336 -3.89 25.63 -19.12
N ILE A 337 -2.95 25.08 -19.86
CA ILE A 337 -2.04 24.03 -19.40
C ILE A 337 -0.63 24.53 -19.67
N GLU A 338 0.23 24.51 -18.66
CA GLU A 338 1.64 24.84 -18.78
C GLU A 338 2.46 23.63 -18.35
N TRP A 339 3.41 23.23 -19.18
CA TRP A 339 4.30 22.11 -18.92
C TRP A 339 5.76 22.50 -19.18
N ILE A 340 6.61 22.25 -18.19
CA ILE A 340 8.06 22.42 -18.27
C ILE A 340 8.67 21.00 -18.16
N PRO A 341 9.12 20.40 -19.27
CA PRO A 341 9.57 19.00 -19.28
C PRO A 341 10.88 18.75 -18.49
N GLU A 342 11.79 19.73 -18.48
CA GLU A 342 13.10 19.70 -17.82
C GLU A 342 14.15 18.70 -18.33
N SER A 343 13.73 17.66 -19.03
CA SER A 343 14.61 16.71 -19.70
C SER A 343 14.11 16.39 -21.11
N ASP A 344 14.94 15.72 -21.89
CA ASP A 344 14.59 15.14 -23.18
C ASP A 344 13.74 13.86 -23.06
N GLN A 345 13.67 13.27 -21.87
CA GLN A 345 12.79 12.16 -21.51
C GLN A 345 11.86 12.55 -20.37
N ALA A 346 10.92 13.44 -20.67
CA ALA A 346 9.82 13.79 -19.81
C ALA A 346 8.47 13.56 -20.50
N PHE A 347 7.47 13.20 -19.71
CA PHE A 347 6.22 12.62 -20.18
C PHE A 347 5.04 13.42 -19.65
N ILE A 348 4.00 13.56 -20.46
CA ILE A 348 2.73 14.16 -20.06
C ILE A 348 1.59 13.48 -20.81
N SER A 349 0.51 13.16 -20.11
CA SER A 349 -0.72 12.67 -20.70
C SER A 349 -1.89 13.31 -19.97
N ILE A 350 -2.84 13.88 -20.72
CA ILE A 350 -4.08 14.43 -20.18
C ILE A 350 -5.23 13.76 -20.91
N LYS A 351 -6.00 12.99 -20.14
CA LYS A 351 -7.19 12.28 -20.59
C LYS A 351 -8.42 12.76 -19.82
N GLN A 352 -9.60 12.47 -20.35
CA GLN A 352 -10.86 12.78 -19.71
C GLN A 352 -11.86 11.63 -19.85
N LEU A 353 -12.89 11.67 -19.02
CA LEU A 353 -14.13 10.93 -19.24
C LEU A 353 -15.33 11.86 -19.02
N SER A 354 -16.35 11.64 -19.84
CA SER A 354 -17.72 12.11 -19.60
C SER A 354 -18.23 11.61 -18.23
N PRO A 355 -19.29 12.21 -17.64
CA PRO A 355 -19.80 11.75 -16.36
C PRO A 355 -20.15 10.25 -16.48
N ALA A 356 -19.91 9.49 -15.41
CA ALA A 356 -20.12 8.05 -15.44
C ALA A 356 -21.56 7.73 -15.91
N PRO A 357 -21.78 6.66 -16.69
CA PRO A 357 -23.13 6.26 -17.07
C PRO A 357 -23.93 5.84 -15.83
N GLU A 358 -25.26 5.98 -15.87
CA GLU A 358 -26.17 5.59 -14.76
C GLU A 358 -25.94 4.14 -14.29
N THR A 359 -25.50 3.27 -15.19
CA THR A 359 -25.18 1.86 -14.89
C THR A 359 -24.00 1.68 -13.93
N LEU A 360 -23.14 2.69 -13.75
CA LEU A 360 -21.96 2.70 -12.89
C LEU A 360 -21.97 3.80 -11.82
N GLN A 361 -22.81 4.83 -11.97
CA GLN A 361 -23.00 5.86 -10.93
C GLN A 361 -23.50 5.23 -9.63
N ASN A 362 -22.90 5.60 -8.49
CA ASN A 362 -23.25 5.05 -7.18
C ASN A 362 -23.19 3.50 -7.14
N LYS A 363 -22.25 2.89 -7.86
CA LYS A 363 -22.01 1.43 -7.83
C LYS A 363 -20.59 1.12 -7.41
N ILE A 364 -20.37 -0.12 -7.00
CA ILE A 364 -19.05 -0.73 -6.97
C ILE A 364 -18.90 -1.51 -8.27
N ALA A 365 -17.83 -1.30 -9.01
CA ALA A 365 -17.52 -2.08 -10.19
C ALA A 365 -16.06 -2.48 -10.18
N PHE A 366 -15.80 -3.79 -10.32
CA PHE A 366 -14.47 -4.33 -10.61
C PHE A 366 -14.47 -4.84 -12.03
N THR A 367 -13.49 -4.41 -12.81
CA THR A 367 -13.24 -4.94 -14.15
C THR A 367 -11.80 -5.39 -14.28
N SER A 368 -11.57 -6.66 -14.59
CA SER A 368 -10.24 -7.22 -14.87
C SER A 368 -10.08 -7.55 -16.34
N GLU A 369 -8.90 -7.26 -16.90
CA GLU A 369 -8.63 -7.50 -18.32
C GLU A 369 -8.53 -8.98 -18.69
N ALA A 370 -8.14 -9.86 -17.74
CA ALA A 370 -7.97 -11.28 -18.01
C ALA A 370 -8.26 -12.14 -16.77
N GLY A 371 -9.01 -13.22 -16.97
CA GLY A 371 -9.19 -14.27 -15.96
C GLY A 371 -10.04 -15.43 -16.47
N GLU A 372 -10.02 -16.53 -15.73
CA GLU A 372 -10.76 -17.76 -16.08
C GLU A 372 -12.17 -17.80 -15.47
N LYS A 373 -12.39 -17.02 -14.41
CA LYS A 373 -13.60 -16.98 -13.58
C LYS A 373 -13.65 -15.67 -12.81
N ILE A 374 -14.85 -15.21 -12.44
CA ILE A 374 -15.01 -14.18 -11.40
C ILE A 374 -14.79 -14.86 -10.06
N ASP A 375 -13.92 -14.32 -9.22
CA ASP A 375 -13.59 -14.90 -7.92
C ASP A 375 -13.36 -13.79 -6.90
N TYR A 376 -14.20 -13.75 -5.87
CA TYR A 376 -14.09 -12.76 -4.81
C TYR A 376 -14.49 -13.32 -3.46
N TYR A 377 -13.97 -12.72 -2.40
CA TYR A 377 -14.35 -13.04 -1.01
C TYR A 377 -15.11 -11.86 -0.44
N PHE A 378 -16.33 -12.13 0.02
CA PHE A 378 -17.07 -11.22 0.88
C PHE A 378 -16.65 -11.45 2.33
N VAL A 379 -16.19 -10.40 3.00
CA VAL A 379 -15.70 -10.43 4.38
C VAL A 379 -16.56 -9.50 5.22
N TYR A 380 -17.22 -10.01 6.25
CA TYR A 380 -18.06 -9.21 7.15
C TYR A 380 -17.45 -9.07 8.55
N GLY A 381 -17.66 -7.92 9.19
CA GLY A 381 -17.27 -7.68 10.58
C GLY A 381 -18.26 -6.73 11.27
N ASN A 382 -18.16 -6.62 12.59
CA ASN A 382 -18.89 -5.62 13.37
C ASN A 382 -18.23 -4.23 13.35
N ASN A 383 -17.00 -4.16 12.83
CA ASN A 383 -16.20 -2.96 12.68
C ASN A 383 -15.13 -3.22 11.61
N THR A 384 -14.38 -2.18 11.25
CA THR A 384 -13.35 -2.28 10.22
C THR A 384 -12.17 -3.19 10.61
N ASP A 385 -11.80 -3.28 11.89
CA ASP A 385 -10.71 -4.20 12.31
C ASP A 385 -11.09 -5.66 12.08
N GLU A 386 -12.34 -6.06 12.34
CA GLU A 386 -12.81 -7.42 12.05
C GLU A 386 -12.83 -7.73 10.55
N VAL A 387 -13.11 -6.74 9.70
CA VAL A 387 -13.00 -6.88 8.23
C VAL A 387 -11.55 -7.11 7.81
N ILE A 388 -10.61 -6.36 8.38
CA ILE A 388 -9.17 -6.55 8.12
C ILE A 388 -8.68 -7.89 8.67
N ALA A 389 -9.16 -8.32 9.84
CA ALA A 389 -8.85 -9.63 10.41
C ALA A 389 -9.35 -10.76 9.49
N GLY A 390 -10.54 -10.63 8.89
CA GLY A 390 -11.02 -11.59 7.89
C GLY A 390 -10.18 -11.62 6.62
N TYR A 391 -9.64 -10.49 6.17
CA TYR A 391 -8.62 -10.48 5.10
C TYR A 391 -7.37 -11.28 5.50
N ARG A 392 -6.93 -11.20 6.76
CA ARG A 392 -5.77 -11.96 7.27
C ARG A 392 -6.07 -13.44 7.46
N GLU A 393 -7.33 -13.81 7.73
CA GLU A 393 -7.78 -15.21 7.72
C GLU A 393 -7.64 -15.82 6.31
N ILE A 394 -7.99 -15.06 5.27
CA ILE A 394 -7.89 -15.52 3.88
C ILE A 394 -6.44 -15.54 3.39
N THR A 395 -5.68 -14.46 3.66
CA THR A 395 -4.41 -14.20 2.97
C THR A 395 -3.16 -14.45 3.83
N GLY A 396 -3.33 -14.77 5.11
CA GLY A 396 -2.28 -15.03 6.08
C GLY A 396 -2.07 -13.88 7.07
N ALA A 397 -1.67 -14.23 8.29
CA ALA A 397 -1.32 -13.26 9.34
C ALA A 397 -0.17 -12.36 8.90
N ALA A 398 -0.14 -11.12 9.38
CA ALA A 398 0.99 -10.22 9.16
C ALA A 398 2.13 -10.58 10.10
N THR A 399 3.14 -11.28 9.59
CA THR A 399 4.30 -11.74 10.35
C THR A 399 4.90 -10.61 11.18
N ILE A 400 5.18 -10.85 12.48
CA ILE A 400 5.76 -9.80 13.33
C ILE A 400 7.19 -9.55 12.84
N ILE A 401 7.43 -8.36 12.28
CA ILE A 401 8.75 -7.95 11.85
C ILE A 401 9.72 -7.85 13.05
N PRO A 402 11.05 -7.91 12.83
CA PRO A 402 12.01 -7.70 13.90
C PRO A 402 11.79 -6.36 14.62
N LYS A 403 11.98 -6.31 15.93
CA LYS A 403 11.73 -5.10 16.73
C LYS A 403 12.53 -3.89 16.25
N TRP A 404 13.79 -4.11 15.84
CA TRP A 404 14.66 -3.08 15.27
C TRP A 404 14.11 -2.44 14.00
N ALA A 405 13.23 -3.14 13.25
CA ALA A 405 12.61 -2.60 12.05
C ALA A 405 11.60 -1.48 12.36
N LEU A 406 11.10 -1.41 13.59
CA LEU A 406 10.23 -0.31 14.05
C LEU A 406 11.03 0.90 14.55
N GLY A 407 12.35 0.77 14.71
CA GLY A 407 13.29 1.86 14.99
C GLY A 407 13.51 2.77 13.78
N TYR A 408 14.49 3.68 13.90
CA TYR A 408 14.83 4.59 12.81
C TYR A 408 15.75 3.94 11.77
N TRP A 409 15.45 4.22 10.50
CA TRP A 409 16.22 3.78 9.34
C TRP A 409 16.84 4.97 8.61
N GLN A 410 18.16 4.94 8.45
CA GLN A 410 18.86 5.84 7.55
C GLN A 410 19.24 5.11 6.25
N SER A 411 18.92 5.73 5.13
CA SER A 411 19.31 5.30 3.78
C SER A 411 19.80 6.48 2.95
N ARG A 412 20.38 6.19 1.79
CA ARG A 412 20.78 7.18 0.78
C ARG A 412 20.73 6.50 -0.59
N GLU A 413 20.43 7.27 -1.64
CA GLU A 413 20.79 6.95 -3.03
C GLU A 413 22.03 7.80 -3.39
N ARG A 414 23.26 7.33 -3.17
CA ARG A 414 23.66 6.09 -2.49
C ARG A 414 24.94 6.27 -1.69
N TYR A 415 25.15 5.47 -0.64
CA TYR A 415 26.49 5.30 -0.07
C TYR A 415 27.37 4.63 -1.12
N LYS A 416 28.61 5.12 -1.29
CA LYS A 416 29.47 4.69 -2.40
C LYS A 416 30.56 3.71 -1.97
N THR A 417 30.91 3.71 -0.68
CA THR A 417 32.02 2.94 -0.12
C THR A 417 31.68 2.39 1.27
N GLN A 418 32.42 1.36 1.68
CA GLN A 418 32.38 0.81 3.04
C GLN A 418 32.64 1.88 4.11
N ARG A 419 33.56 2.81 3.84
CA ARG A 419 33.89 3.89 4.77
C ARG A 419 32.70 4.82 5.01
N GLU A 420 31.96 5.18 3.96
CA GLU A 420 30.80 6.07 4.09
C GLU A 420 29.69 5.45 4.95
N VAL A 421 29.42 4.16 4.79
CA VAL A 421 28.43 3.43 5.60
C VAL A 421 28.82 3.51 7.08
N ILE A 422 30.05 3.10 7.40
CA ILE A 422 30.55 3.10 8.79
C ILE A 422 30.60 4.51 9.37
N SER A 423 31.15 5.48 8.64
CA SER A 423 31.30 6.86 9.16
C SER A 423 29.96 7.54 9.40
N THR A 424 28.94 7.20 8.61
CA THR A 424 27.59 7.74 8.82
C THR A 424 27.02 7.25 10.14
N VAL A 425 27.06 5.94 10.40
CA VAL A 425 26.58 5.36 11.66
C VAL A 425 27.40 5.85 12.87
N GLN A 426 28.72 6.00 12.71
CA GLN A 426 29.57 6.63 13.73
C GLN A 426 29.08 8.03 14.10
N GLU A 427 28.70 8.85 13.11
CA GLU A 427 28.24 10.22 13.37
C GLU A 427 26.88 10.24 14.08
N PHE A 428 25.94 9.34 13.73
CA PHE A 428 24.70 9.16 14.50
C PHE A 428 24.97 8.86 15.98
N ARG A 429 25.83 7.85 16.25
CA ARG A 429 26.19 7.45 17.60
C ARG A 429 26.90 8.57 18.36
N LYS A 430 27.84 9.26 17.72
CA LYS A 430 28.57 10.41 18.31
C LYS A 430 27.64 11.55 18.67
N LYS A 431 26.64 11.85 17.84
CA LYS A 431 25.64 12.91 18.07
C LYS A 431 24.48 12.47 18.97
N ASN A 432 24.49 11.24 19.48
CA ASN A 432 23.42 10.64 20.28
C ASN A 432 22.04 10.69 19.59
N ILE A 433 22.03 10.52 18.26
CA ILE A 433 20.81 10.39 17.46
C ILE A 433 20.49 8.88 17.37
N PRO A 434 19.35 8.43 17.92
CA PRO A 434 18.94 7.04 17.81
C PRO A 434 18.88 6.51 16.37
N ILE A 435 19.36 5.29 16.14
CA ILE A 435 19.29 4.60 14.84
C ILE A 435 19.44 3.10 15.07
N ASP A 436 18.56 2.30 14.45
CA ASP A 436 18.67 0.83 14.42
C ASP A 436 19.24 0.36 13.08
N ASN A 437 18.97 1.05 11.97
CA ASN A 437 19.17 0.47 10.65
C ASN A 437 19.90 1.42 9.69
N ILE A 438 20.89 0.87 8.98
CA ILE A 438 21.57 1.54 7.86
C ILE A 438 21.34 0.72 6.59
N VAL A 439 21.10 1.42 5.48
CA VAL A 439 20.75 0.78 4.20
C VAL A 439 21.81 1.04 3.16
N MET A 440 22.31 -0.04 2.54
CA MET A 440 23.13 0.02 1.35
C MET A 440 22.27 -0.15 0.10
N ASP A 441 22.20 0.90 -0.70
CA ASP A 441 21.46 0.93 -1.95
C ASP A 441 22.21 0.22 -3.10
N TRP A 442 21.69 0.31 -4.32
CA TRP A 442 22.20 -0.25 -5.56
C TRP A 442 23.67 0.12 -5.85
N SER A 443 24.26 -0.56 -6.84
CA SER A 443 25.62 -0.29 -7.34
C SER A 443 26.71 -0.49 -6.28
N TYR A 444 26.58 -1.49 -5.41
CA TYR A 444 27.68 -2.02 -4.57
C TYR A 444 28.58 -3.02 -5.33
N TRP A 445 28.09 -3.57 -6.44
CA TRP A 445 28.80 -4.52 -7.32
C TRP A 445 29.77 -3.81 -8.27
N LYS A 446 30.64 -4.57 -8.94
CA LYS A 446 31.46 -4.05 -10.06
C LYS A 446 30.55 -3.57 -11.17
N GLN A 447 30.84 -2.42 -11.77
CA GLN A 447 29.92 -1.73 -12.69
C GLN A 447 29.28 -2.64 -13.76
N ASP A 448 30.03 -3.57 -14.33
CA ASP A 448 29.64 -4.50 -15.39
C ASP A 448 29.04 -5.83 -14.90
N ALA A 449 28.69 -5.93 -13.62
CA ALA A 449 28.28 -7.19 -12.98
C ALA A 449 26.98 -7.10 -12.16
N TRP A 450 26.00 -6.28 -12.57
CA TRP A 450 24.68 -6.25 -11.90
C TRP A 450 24.03 -7.64 -11.95
N GLY A 451 23.70 -8.17 -10.78
CA GLY A 451 23.10 -9.49 -10.62
C GLY A 451 24.10 -10.57 -10.20
N SER A 452 25.39 -10.22 -10.09
CA SER A 452 26.42 -11.11 -9.52
C SER A 452 26.19 -11.41 -8.03
N GLN A 453 25.51 -10.51 -7.31
CA GLN A 453 25.31 -10.54 -5.86
C GLN A 453 26.64 -10.46 -5.08
N GLU A 454 27.65 -9.79 -5.66
CA GLU A 454 28.97 -9.61 -5.06
C GLU A 454 29.28 -8.12 -4.83
N PHE A 455 30.10 -7.85 -3.82
CA PHE A 455 30.62 -6.50 -3.56
C PHE A 455 31.83 -6.19 -4.44
N ASP A 456 31.92 -4.95 -4.92
CA ASP A 456 33.11 -4.43 -5.58
C ASP A 456 34.25 -4.23 -4.55
N PRO A 457 35.32 -5.03 -4.59
CA PRO A 457 36.38 -4.97 -3.59
C PRO A 457 37.15 -3.63 -3.62
N ALA A 458 37.07 -2.85 -4.70
CA ALA A 458 37.69 -1.53 -4.74
C ALA A 458 37.00 -0.51 -3.81
N ARG A 459 35.71 -0.71 -3.53
CA ARG A 459 34.88 0.21 -2.70
C ARG A 459 34.45 -0.42 -1.38
N PHE A 460 34.35 -1.74 -1.36
CA PHE A 460 33.96 -2.58 -0.22
C PHE A 460 34.97 -3.72 -0.04
N PRO A 461 36.23 -3.40 0.30
CA PRO A 461 37.31 -4.39 0.39
C PRO A 461 37.07 -5.47 1.45
N ASP A 462 36.28 -5.18 2.48
CA ASP A 462 35.90 -6.14 3.53
C ASP A 462 34.44 -5.93 3.96
N ALA A 463 33.51 -6.34 3.08
CA ALA A 463 32.08 -6.21 3.33
C ALA A 463 31.62 -6.97 4.58
N LYS A 464 32.24 -8.12 4.90
CA LYS A 464 31.91 -8.87 6.12
C LYS A 464 32.38 -8.08 7.35
N GLY A 465 33.63 -7.60 7.38
CA GLY A 465 34.14 -6.78 8.48
C GLY A 465 33.36 -5.48 8.68
N MET A 466 32.85 -4.89 7.60
CA MET A 466 31.92 -3.75 7.66
C MET A 466 30.65 -4.11 8.44
N ILE A 467 29.96 -5.18 8.03
CA ILE A 467 28.70 -5.62 8.66
C ILE A 467 28.94 -6.06 10.10
N ASP A 468 30.00 -6.84 10.36
CA ASP A 468 30.40 -7.23 11.71
C ASP A 468 30.63 -6.00 12.63
N SER A 469 31.20 -4.92 12.09
CA SER A 469 31.41 -3.67 12.84
C SER A 469 30.10 -2.97 13.16
N LEU A 470 29.16 -2.93 12.21
CA LEU A 470 27.81 -2.39 12.42
C LEU A 470 27.08 -3.14 13.53
N HIS A 471 27.16 -4.47 13.54
CA HIS A 471 26.53 -5.30 14.57
C HIS A 471 27.19 -5.17 15.94
N ARG A 472 28.52 -5.35 16.02
CA ARG A 472 29.23 -5.52 17.30
C ARG A 472 29.62 -4.21 17.97
N ILE A 473 29.93 -3.17 17.20
CA ILE A 473 30.42 -1.90 17.73
C ILE A 473 29.29 -0.88 17.80
N TYR A 474 28.48 -0.80 16.75
CA TYR A 474 27.45 0.25 16.65
C TYR A 474 26.04 -0.24 16.98
N HIS A 475 25.81 -1.54 17.12
CA HIS A 475 24.49 -2.11 17.39
C HIS A 475 23.44 -1.64 16.38
N THR A 476 23.76 -1.74 15.09
CA THR A 476 22.86 -1.41 13.97
C THR A 476 22.74 -2.59 13.02
N HIS A 477 21.58 -2.75 12.40
CA HIS A 477 21.29 -3.72 11.36
C HIS A 477 21.55 -3.16 9.96
N PHE A 478 21.93 -4.05 9.04
CA PHE A 478 22.32 -3.74 7.68
C PHE A 478 21.33 -4.32 6.68
N MET A 479 20.66 -3.44 5.95
CA MET A 479 19.81 -3.80 4.80
C MET A 479 20.54 -3.53 3.51
N ILE A 480 20.33 -4.38 2.50
CA ILE A 480 20.93 -4.22 1.18
C ILE A 480 19.90 -4.30 0.05
N SER A 481 20.08 -3.47 -0.97
CA SER A 481 19.32 -3.53 -2.23
C SER A 481 19.59 -4.84 -2.97
N ALA A 482 18.53 -5.54 -3.35
CA ALA A 482 18.56 -6.80 -4.09
C ALA A 482 17.50 -6.78 -5.18
N TRP A 483 17.93 -6.39 -6.39
CA TRP A 483 17.05 -6.34 -7.55
C TRP A 483 16.88 -7.73 -8.19
N PRO A 484 15.73 -8.02 -8.81
CA PRO A 484 15.53 -9.20 -9.65
C PRO A 484 16.24 -9.12 -11.02
N LYS A 485 17.19 -8.18 -11.19
CA LYS A 485 17.85 -7.79 -12.45
C LYS A 485 19.23 -8.44 -12.64
N PHE A 486 19.52 -8.86 -13.87
CA PHE A 486 20.76 -9.54 -14.26
C PHE A 486 21.30 -9.01 -15.58
N TYR A 487 22.60 -8.70 -15.63
CA TYR A 487 23.30 -8.36 -16.86
C TYR A 487 23.54 -9.57 -17.75
N LYS A 488 23.34 -9.39 -19.07
CA LYS A 488 23.56 -10.43 -20.07
C LYS A 488 25.01 -10.91 -20.01
N GLY A 489 25.20 -12.23 -19.90
CA GLY A 489 26.51 -12.88 -20.02
C GLY A 489 27.30 -13.08 -18.72
N ILE A 490 26.86 -12.52 -17.59
CA ILE A 490 27.46 -12.86 -16.28
C ILE A 490 27.07 -14.29 -15.85
N ASP A 491 27.79 -14.87 -14.90
CA ASP A 491 27.58 -16.27 -14.53
C ASP A 491 26.18 -16.55 -13.98
N ASN A 492 25.67 -15.70 -13.08
CA ASN A 492 24.30 -15.84 -12.56
C ASN A 492 23.24 -15.72 -13.65
N TYR A 493 23.44 -14.84 -14.63
CA TYR A 493 22.57 -14.76 -15.81
C TYR A 493 22.58 -16.09 -16.57
N LYS A 494 23.75 -16.65 -16.87
CA LYS A 494 23.88 -17.93 -17.60
C LYS A 494 23.19 -19.09 -16.85
N LEU A 495 23.31 -19.12 -15.52
CA LEU A 495 22.67 -20.16 -14.70
C LEU A 495 21.14 -20.16 -14.82
N LEU A 496 20.52 -18.97 -14.75
CA LEU A 496 19.08 -18.81 -14.90
C LEU A 496 18.65 -19.01 -16.37
N ASP A 497 19.43 -18.48 -17.32
CA ASP A 497 19.18 -18.58 -18.76
C ASP A 497 19.14 -20.04 -19.24
N ASN A 498 20.13 -20.85 -18.82
CA ASN A 498 20.20 -22.27 -19.18
C ASN A 498 18.99 -23.09 -18.71
N LYS A 499 18.18 -22.56 -17.79
CA LYS A 499 16.94 -23.17 -17.29
C LYS A 499 15.67 -22.52 -17.87
N GLY A 500 15.81 -21.47 -18.68
CA GLY A 500 14.68 -20.70 -19.20
C GLY A 500 14.00 -19.82 -18.15
N TRP A 501 14.70 -19.43 -17.08
CA TRP A 501 14.13 -18.71 -15.94
C TRP A 501 14.34 -17.18 -15.99
N LEU A 502 14.66 -16.66 -17.17
CA LEU A 502 14.81 -15.22 -17.43
C LEU A 502 13.85 -14.79 -18.52
N TYR A 503 13.24 -13.63 -18.34
CA TYR A 503 12.47 -13.00 -19.42
C TYR A 503 13.40 -12.62 -20.57
N LYS A 504 12.90 -12.73 -21.81
CA LYS A 504 13.76 -12.65 -23.01
C LYS A 504 13.59 -11.39 -23.82
N GLN A 505 12.45 -10.71 -23.71
CA GLN A 505 12.12 -9.62 -24.63
C GLN A 505 13.14 -8.47 -24.52
N ASN A 506 13.49 -8.02 -23.32
CA ASN A 506 14.50 -6.97 -23.13
C ASN A 506 15.89 -7.33 -23.68
N ILE A 507 16.24 -8.62 -23.68
CA ILE A 507 17.50 -9.13 -24.25
C ILE A 507 17.47 -9.13 -25.78
N LYS A 508 16.31 -9.45 -26.38
CA LYS A 508 16.11 -9.43 -27.84
C LYS A 508 16.10 -8.01 -28.37
N ASP A 509 15.53 -7.08 -27.62
CA ASP A 509 15.44 -5.67 -27.97
C ASP A 509 16.78 -4.93 -27.75
N GLU A 510 17.79 -5.61 -27.21
CA GLU A 510 19.11 -5.08 -26.86
C GLU A 510 19.07 -3.79 -26.03
N GLN A 511 18.03 -3.65 -25.20
CA GLN A 511 17.81 -2.46 -24.37
C GLN A 511 18.90 -2.34 -23.31
N ARG A 512 19.45 -1.13 -23.20
CA ARG A 512 20.53 -0.80 -22.27
C ARG A 512 20.01 0.03 -21.11
N ASP A 513 20.54 -0.24 -19.93
CA ASP A 513 20.26 0.59 -18.76
C ASP A 513 21.10 1.87 -18.69
N TRP A 514 20.95 2.63 -17.61
CA TRP A 514 21.55 3.95 -17.42
C TRP A 514 22.98 3.94 -16.86
N ILE A 515 23.59 2.77 -16.58
CA ILE A 515 24.92 2.72 -15.95
C ILE A 515 26.03 2.88 -17.00
N GLY A 516 26.79 3.97 -16.91
CA GLY A 516 27.99 4.16 -17.73
C GLY A 516 27.68 4.14 -19.23
N GLN A 517 28.22 3.15 -19.95
CA GLN A 517 27.94 2.93 -21.38
C GLN A 517 26.58 2.25 -21.67
N GLY A 518 25.84 1.92 -20.62
CA GLY A 518 24.60 1.15 -20.64
C GLY A 518 24.83 -0.34 -20.88
N TYR A 519 24.17 -1.18 -20.08
CA TYR A 519 24.30 -2.64 -20.13
C TYR A 519 22.97 -3.31 -20.46
N VAL A 520 23.04 -4.32 -21.33
CA VAL A 520 21.87 -5.14 -21.67
C VAL A 520 21.54 -6.07 -20.51
N SER A 521 20.29 -6.06 -20.07
CA SER A 521 19.85 -6.74 -18.86
C SER A 521 18.44 -7.29 -18.97
N THR A 522 18.07 -8.17 -18.04
CA THR A 522 16.71 -8.68 -17.90
C THR A 522 16.42 -9.04 -16.45
N PHE A 523 15.18 -9.46 -16.20
CA PHE A 523 14.70 -9.89 -14.90
C PHE A 523 14.45 -11.40 -14.90
N TYR A 524 14.53 -12.01 -13.72
CA TYR A 524 14.18 -13.42 -13.56
C TYR A 524 12.67 -13.61 -13.38
N ASP A 525 12.19 -14.80 -13.74
CA ASP A 525 10.78 -15.16 -13.60
C ASP A 525 10.44 -15.59 -12.17
N ALA A 526 9.92 -14.65 -11.37
CA ALA A 526 9.56 -14.89 -9.97
C ALA A 526 8.41 -15.90 -9.81
N PHE A 527 7.61 -16.13 -10.86
CA PHE A 527 6.52 -17.09 -10.84
C PHE A 527 6.99 -18.55 -10.86
N ASN A 528 8.25 -18.79 -11.25
CA ASN A 528 8.84 -20.12 -11.19
C ASN A 528 9.39 -20.41 -9.78
N PRO A 529 8.89 -21.43 -9.05
CA PRO A 529 9.34 -21.73 -7.70
C PRO A 529 10.82 -22.12 -7.61
N ASP A 530 11.38 -22.75 -8.63
CA ASP A 530 12.80 -23.13 -8.63
C ASP A 530 13.72 -21.97 -9.00
N ALA A 531 13.26 -21.05 -9.85
CA ALA A 531 13.95 -19.78 -10.08
C ALA A 531 14.07 -18.95 -8.80
N ARG A 532 13.01 -18.90 -7.98
CA ARG A 532 13.05 -18.26 -6.66
C ARG A 532 14.08 -18.90 -5.71
N LYS A 533 14.11 -20.23 -5.64
CA LYS A 533 15.12 -20.94 -4.82
C LYS A 533 16.54 -20.63 -5.30
N MET A 534 16.75 -20.56 -6.61
CA MET A 534 18.05 -20.22 -7.18
C MET A 534 18.44 -18.76 -6.88
N PHE A 535 17.49 -17.82 -6.98
CA PHE A 535 17.72 -16.43 -6.61
C PHE A 535 18.09 -16.29 -5.13
N TRP A 536 17.35 -16.95 -4.22
CA TRP A 536 17.73 -17.01 -2.81
C TRP A 536 19.14 -17.61 -2.62
N SER A 537 19.49 -18.71 -3.31
CA SER A 537 20.82 -19.31 -3.19
C SER A 537 21.94 -18.35 -3.60
N MET A 538 21.71 -17.48 -4.59
CA MET A 538 22.68 -16.46 -5.00
C MET A 538 22.84 -15.39 -3.92
N LEU A 539 21.73 -14.88 -3.37
CA LEU A 539 21.74 -13.90 -2.28
C LEU A 539 22.35 -14.48 -1.00
N SER A 540 22.01 -15.74 -0.67
CA SER A 540 22.53 -16.45 0.49
C SER A 540 24.06 -16.53 0.43
N LYS A 541 24.59 -17.02 -0.69
CA LYS A 541 26.04 -17.16 -0.92
C LYS A 541 26.75 -15.80 -0.94
N GLY A 542 26.25 -14.85 -1.72
CA GLY A 542 26.92 -13.57 -1.98
C GLY A 542 26.80 -12.56 -0.84
N LEU A 543 25.66 -12.54 -0.14
CA LEU A 543 25.26 -11.45 0.75
C LEU A 543 24.90 -11.92 2.15
N TYR A 544 23.99 -12.89 2.31
CA TYR A 544 23.54 -13.37 3.63
C TYR A 544 24.69 -13.96 4.44
N SER A 545 25.58 -14.73 3.79
CA SER A 545 26.79 -15.30 4.40
C SER A 545 27.75 -14.26 5.01
N LYS A 546 27.59 -12.98 4.64
CA LYS A 546 28.38 -11.85 5.16
C LYS A 546 27.70 -11.15 6.35
N GLY A 547 26.48 -11.55 6.72
CA GLY A 547 25.74 -11.02 7.87
C GLY A 547 24.61 -10.03 7.53
N VAL A 548 24.13 -9.97 6.29
CA VAL A 548 22.99 -9.09 5.92
C VAL A 548 21.75 -9.45 6.75
N ASP A 549 21.08 -8.44 7.32
CA ASP A 549 19.90 -8.63 8.19
C ASP A 549 18.57 -8.53 7.44
N ALA A 550 18.54 -7.75 6.36
CA ALA A 550 17.33 -7.29 5.70
C ALA A 550 17.50 -7.13 4.19
N TRP A 551 16.40 -7.30 3.44
CA TRP A 551 16.38 -7.26 1.98
C TRP A 551 15.54 -6.10 1.48
N TRP A 552 16.16 -5.22 0.71
CA TRP A 552 15.45 -4.19 -0.03
C TRP A 552 15.22 -4.65 -1.48
N LEU A 553 14.03 -5.20 -1.73
CA LEU A 553 13.61 -5.75 -3.02
C LEU A 553 13.05 -4.63 -3.91
N ASP A 554 13.95 -4.02 -4.66
CA ASP A 554 13.63 -2.89 -5.52
C ASP A 554 13.24 -3.34 -6.94
N ALA A 555 12.51 -2.48 -7.66
CA ALA A 555 11.93 -2.72 -8.98
C ALA A 555 11.08 -4.00 -9.10
N THR A 556 10.22 -4.25 -8.11
CA THR A 556 9.38 -5.44 -8.01
C THR A 556 7.98 -5.28 -8.61
N GLU A 557 7.73 -4.20 -9.37
CA GLU A 557 6.52 -4.04 -10.16
C GLU A 557 6.30 -5.20 -11.16
N PRO A 558 7.30 -5.70 -11.93
CA PRO A 558 8.69 -5.27 -12.12
C PRO A 558 8.88 -4.15 -13.15
N ASP A 559 9.85 -3.26 -12.90
CA ASP A 559 10.26 -2.19 -13.82
C ASP A 559 11.47 -2.62 -14.67
N ILE A 560 11.21 -3.46 -15.68
CA ILE A 560 12.25 -4.01 -16.56
C ILE A 560 12.86 -2.93 -17.47
N TYR A 561 12.01 -2.03 -17.99
CA TYR A 561 12.39 -0.88 -18.78
C TYR A 561 11.39 0.26 -18.54
N SER A 562 11.84 1.30 -17.85
CA SER A 562 11.01 2.41 -17.39
C SER A 562 10.36 3.16 -18.56
N ASN A 563 9.17 3.72 -18.34
CA ASN A 563 8.39 4.48 -19.34
C ASN A 563 8.01 3.71 -20.61
N SER A 564 7.99 2.38 -20.51
CA SER A 564 7.39 1.49 -21.50
C SER A 564 5.86 1.57 -21.46
N THR A 565 5.21 1.41 -22.62
CA THR A 565 3.74 1.27 -22.66
C THR A 565 3.30 0.02 -21.87
N ILE A 566 2.03 -0.05 -21.47
CA ILE A 566 1.49 -1.20 -20.74
C ILE A 566 1.62 -2.49 -21.57
N GLU A 567 1.37 -2.43 -22.87
CA GLU A 567 1.53 -3.55 -23.80
C GLU A 567 2.98 -4.03 -23.86
N HIS A 568 3.93 -3.10 -23.91
CA HIS A 568 5.35 -3.47 -23.93
C HIS A 568 5.79 -4.03 -22.57
N ARG A 569 5.32 -3.49 -21.44
CA ARG A 569 5.57 -4.07 -20.12
C ARG A 569 5.08 -5.51 -20.00
N LYS A 570 3.89 -5.81 -20.52
CA LYS A 570 3.40 -7.19 -20.60
C LYS A 570 4.34 -8.05 -21.44
N ALA A 571 4.74 -7.59 -22.63
CA ALA A 571 5.69 -8.32 -23.48
C ALA A 571 7.04 -8.57 -22.79
N LEU A 572 7.53 -7.61 -22.00
CA LEU A 572 8.79 -7.71 -21.25
C LEU A 572 8.80 -8.84 -20.23
N MET A 573 7.63 -9.26 -19.73
CA MET A 573 7.46 -10.33 -18.74
C MET A 573 6.84 -11.61 -19.32
N ASN A 574 6.59 -11.67 -20.64
CA ASN A 574 5.87 -12.78 -21.25
C ASN A 574 6.82 -13.85 -21.83
N PRO A 575 6.52 -15.14 -21.67
CA PRO A 575 5.58 -15.74 -20.71
C PRO A 575 6.14 -15.79 -19.29
N THR A 576 5.26 -15.90 -18.30
CA THR A 576 5.60 -16.33 -16.94
C THR A 576 5.45 -17.84 -16.81
N ALA A 577 6.05 -18.46 -15.77
CA ALA A 577 5.87 -19.89 -15.49
C ALA A 577 4.41 -20.31 -15.19
N LEU A 578 3.52 -19.36 -14.87
CA LEU A 578 2.10 -19.63 -14.62
C LEU A 578 1.20 -19.35 -15.84
N GLY A 579 1.69 -18.62 -16.85
CA GLY A 579 0.91 -18.23 -18.03
C GLY A 579 1.26 -16.85 -18.55
N SER A 580 0.34 -16.27 -19.35
CA SER A 580 0.52 -14.94 -19.93
C SER A 580 0.73 -13.87 -18.84
N SER A 581 1.64 -12.93 -19.09
CA SER A 581 1.82 -11.76 -18.23
C SER A 581 0.59 -10.85 -18.18
N THR A 582 -0.32 -10.93 -19.16
CA THR A 582 -1.61 -10.24 -19.11
C THR A 582 -2.49 -10.82 -17.98
N GLN A 583 -2.46 -12.14 -17.78
CA GLN A 583 -3.18 -12.77 -16.67
C GLN A 583 -2.45 -12.57 -15.33
N TYR A 584 -1.12 -12.61 -15.31
CA TYR A 584 -0.29 -12.53 -14.09
C TYR A 584 0.57 -11.26 -14.03
N PHE A 585 -0.06 -10.09 -14.16
CA PHE A 585 0.65 -8.81 -14.22
C PHE A 585 1.03 -8.27 -12.85
N ASN A 586 0.09 -8.22 -11.91
CA ASN A 586 0.22 -7.52 -10.64
C ASN A 586 0.97 -8.27 -9.49
N PRO A 587 1.01 -9.62 -9.40
CA PRO A 587 1.54 -10.30 -8.21
C PRO A 587 3.05 -10.62 -8.22
N TYR A 588 3.85 -9.99 -9.08
CA TYR A 588 5.29 -10.29 -9.15
C TYR A 588 6.02 -10.09 -7.81
N SER A 589 5.74 -8.98 -7.11
CA SER A 589 6.31 -8.67 -5.79
C SER A 589 5.93 -9.70 -4.71
N LEU A 590 4.72 -10.25 -4.76
CA LEU A 590 4.27 -11.32 -3.86
C LEU A 590 5.11 -12.58 -4.02
N GLU A 591 5.32 -13.02 -5.26
CA GLU A 591 6.10 -14.21 -5.55
C GLU A 591 7.60 -13.97 -5.29
N ASN A 592 8.14 -12.80 -5.61
CA ASN A 592 9.54 -12.46 -5.29
C ASN A 592 9.78 -12.48 -3.77
N ALA A 593 8.93 -11.82 -2.98
CA ALA A 593 9.03 -11.81 -1.52
C ALA A 593 8.89 -13.22 -0.91
N LYS A 594 8.00 -14.05 -1.45
CA LYS A 594 7.86 -15.48 -1.07
C LYS A 594 9.18 -16.22 -1.14
N GLY A 595 9.92 -16.04 -2.25
CA GLY A 595 11.20 -16.71 -2.48
C GLY A 595 12.25 -16.37 -1.43
N ILE A 596 12.33 -15.10 -1.03
CA ILE A 596 13.27 -14.63 -0.01
C ILE A 596 12.87 -15.11 1.38
N TYR A 597 11.60 -14.95 1.74
CA TYR A 597 11.09 -15.35 3.05
C TYR A 597 11.22 -16.85 3.29
N GLU A 598 10.76 -17.68 2.36
CA GLU A 598 10.87 -19.15 2.47
C GLU A 598 12.34 -19.60 2.44
N GLY A 599 13.17 -18.96 1.62
CA GLY A 599 14.60 -19.23 1.54
C GLY A 599 15.32 -19.00 2.87
N GLN A 600 15.18 -17.79 3.43
CA GLN A 600 15.83 -17.45 4.70
C GLN A 600 15.28 -18.26 5.86
N ARG A 601 13.96 -18.45 5.97
CA ARG A 601 13.38 -19.29 7.04
C ARG A 601 13.83 -20.74 6.95
N LYS A 602 14.14 -21.25 5.76
CA LYS A 602 14.70 -22.60 5.61
C LYS A 602 16.15 -22.68 6.07
N GLU A 603 16.95 -21.64 5.80
CA GLU A 603 18.37 -21.60 6.15
C GLU A 603 18.59 -21.27 7.64
N ASN A 604 17.78 -20.37 8.20
CA ASN A 604 17.80 -19.98 9.60
C ASN A 604 16.36 -19.85 10.15
N PRO A 605 15.78 -20.94 10.67
CA PRO A 605 14.36 -21.00 11.04
C PRO A 605 13.99 -20.15 12.25
N ASP A 606 14.97 -19.75 13.06
CA ASP A 606 14.73 -18.94 14.25
C ASP A 606 14.88 -17.45 13.97
N GLN A 607 15.69 -17.01 12.99
CA GLN A 607 15.87 -15.57 12.70
C GLN A 607 14.68 -14.99 11.94
N ARG A 608 14.09 -13.90 12.45
CA ARG A 608 13.06 -13.15 11.72
C ARG A 608 13.58 -12.60 10.40
N VAL A 609 12.73 -12.67 9.38
CA VAL A 609 12.98 -12.07 8.07
C VAL A 609 12.46 -10.63 8.10
N PHE A 610 13.15 -9.73 7.40
CA PHE A 610 12.60 -8.43 7.06
C PHE A 610 12.84 -8.14 5.58
N ILE A 611 11.76 -7.75 4.90
CA ILE A 611 11.76 -7.35 3.50
C ILE A 611 11.17 -5.95 3.39
N LEU A 612 11.82 -5.07 2.64
CA LEU A 612 11.26 -3.82 2.13
C LEU A 612 11.11 -3.96 0.61
N THR A 613 9.91 -3.84 0.05
CA THR A 613 9.64 -4.06 -1.39
C THR A 613 8.86 -2.91 -2.04
N ARG A 614 9.15 -2.56 -3.31
CA ARG A 614 8.59 -1.33 -3.94
C ARG A 614 7.14 -1.48 -4.36
N SER A 615 6.76 -2.70 -4.71
CA SER A 615 5.41 -3.08 -5.05
C SER A 615 4.84 -4.02 -3.99
N ALA A 616 3.53 -4.21 -4.00
CA ALA A 616 2.80 -5.08 -3.11
C ALA A 616 1.63 -5.72 -3.85
N PHE A 617 1.16 -6.86 -3.35
CA PHE A 617 -0.10 -7.45 -3.76
C PHE A 617 -0.77 -8.11 -2.54
N ALA A 618 -2.02 -8.56 -2.67
CA ALA A 618 -2.73 -9.16 -1.55
C ALA A 618 -1.98 -10.38 -0.98
N GLY A 619 -1.84 -10.43 0.35
CA GLY A 619 -1.18 -11.52 1.05
C GLY A 619 0.32 -11.35 1.29
N ILE A 620 0.96 -10.31 0.77
CA ILE A 620 2.41 -10.11 0.91
C ILE A 620 2.87 -9.94 2.37
N GLN A 621 2.00 -9.50 3.27
CA GLN A 621 2.29 -9.34 4.70
C GLN A 621 2.70 -10.63 5.39
N ARG A 622 2.30 -11.80 4.86
CA ARG A 622 2.67 -13.11 5.43
C ARG A 622 4.14 -13.45 5.25
N TYR A 623 4.84 -12.69 4.40
CA TYR A 623 6.26 -12.86 4.11
C TYR A 623 7.14 -11.82 4.82
N ALA A 624 6.65 -11.22 5.91
CA ALA A 624 7.37 -10.18 6.68
C ALA A 624 7.85 -9.01 5.80
N ALA A 625 7.06 -8.69 4.77
CA ALA A 625 7.35 -7.64 3.81
C ALA A 625 6.59 -6.37 4.17
N ALA A 626 7.33 -5.27 4.23
CA ALA A 626 6.82 -3.91 4.22
C ALA A 626 6.96 -3.32 2.81
N THR A 627 6.11 -2.35 2.49
CA THR A 627 6.17 -1.62 1.22
C THR A 627 6.54 -0.16 1.45
N TRP A 628 7.31 0.43 0.54
CA TRP A 628 7.46 1.89 0.50
C TRP A 628 6.85 2.49 -0.75
N SER A 629 6.60 3.79 -0.68
CA SER A 629 5.89 4.53 -1.73
C SER A 629 6.64 4.76 -3.03
N GLY A 630 7.76 4.08 -3.28
CA GLY A 630 8.59 4.28 -4.46
C GLY A 630 9.16 5.70 -4.56
N ASP A 631 9.52 6.07 -5.78
CA ASP A 631 10.38 7.21 -6.03
C ASP A 631 9.57 8.49 -6.20
N ILE A 632 9.07 9.01 -5.09
CA ILE A 632 8.23 10.21 -5.02
C ILE A 632 9.06 11.50 -5.03
N ALA A 633 8.43 12.65 -5.29
CA ALA A 633 9.09 13.95 -5.34
C ALA A 633 9.25 14.63 -3.97
N SER A 634 10.32 15.43 -3.82
CA SER A 634 10.57 16.32 -2.67
C SER A 634 9.69 17.57 -2.73
N ARG A 635 8.36 17.41 -2.62
CA ARG A 635 7.40 18.52 -2.59
C ARG A 635 6.38 18.39 -1.46
N PHE A 636 5.92 19.52 -0.96
CA PHE A 636 4.87 19.60 0.08
C PHE A 636 3.55 18.94 -0.33
N ASP A 637 3.16 19.07 -1.59
CA ASP A 637 1.95 18.43 -2.10
C ASP A 637 2.10 16.91 -2.26
N GLU A 638 3.33 16.43 -2.46
CA GLU A 638 3.65 15.00 -2.52
C GLU A 638 3.60 14.42 -1.10
N LEU A 639 4.15 15.11 -0.10
CA LEU A 639 3.95 14.80 1.33
C LEU A 639 2.46 14.69 1.68
N ALA A 640 1.63 15.65 1.24
CA ALA A 640 0.19 15.61 1.48
C ALA A 640 -0.46 14.35 0.90
N ARG A 641 -0.01 13.88 -0.27
CA ARG A 641 -0.53 12.69 -0.96
C ARG A 641 -0.05 11.38 -0.35
N GLN A 642 1.06 11.38 0.37
CA GLN A 642 1.54 10.19 1.07
C GLN A 642 0.63 9.78 2.24
N ILE A 643 -0.12 10.72 2.81
CA ILE A 643 -1.04 10.45 3.93
C ILE A 643 -2.18 9.51 3.47
N PRO A 644 -3.04 9.87 2.50
CA PRO A 644 -4.08 8.96 2.02
C PRO A 644 -3.50 7.72 1.32
N ALA A 645 -2.30 7.80 0.73
CA ALA A 645 -1.65 6.63 0.14
C ALA A 645 -1.32 5.56 1.20
N GLY A 646 -0.72 5.94 2.33
CA GLY A 646 -0.43 5.02 3.44
C GLY A 646 -1.69 4.53 4.18
N LEU A 647 -2.72 5.38 4.28
CA LEU A 647 -4.00 4.98 4.89
C LEU A 647 -4.76 3.96 4.05
N ASN A 648 -4.86 4.18 2.73
CA ASN A 648 -5.48 3.22 1.83
C ASN A 648 -4.68 1.92 1.75
N PHE A 649 -3.35 1.98 1.75
CA PHE A 649 -2.52 0.78 1.84
C PHE A 649 -2.80 -0.03 3.12
N SER A 650 -2.93 0.66 4.25
CA SER A 650 -3.24 0.03 5.54
C SER A 650 -4.65 -0.57 5.57
N LEU A 651 -5.64 0.14 5.00
CA LEU A 651 -7.01 -0.32 4.83
C LEU A 651 -7.16 -1.45 3.80
N SER A 652 -6.15 -1.69 2.96
CA SER A 652 -6.06 -2.91 2.14
C SER A 652 -5.60 -4.14 2.90
N GLY A 653 -5.44 -4.04 4.21
CA GLY A 653 -5.06 -5.15 5.06
C GLY A 653 -3.55 -5.36 5.14
N LEU A 654 -2.71 -4.38 4.82
CA LEU A 654 -1.24 -4.49 4.95
C LEU A 654 -0.72 -3.53 6.04
N PRO A 655 -0.13 -4.00 7.16
CA PRO A 655 0.11 -3.12 8.31
C PRO A 655 1.49 -2.45 8.32
N TYR A 656 2.40 -2.84 7.44
CA TYR A 656 3.78 -2.35 7.40
C TYR A 656 4.04 -1.55 6.11
N TRP A 657 4.19 -0.24 6.28
CA TRP A 657 4.32 0.72 5.21
C TRP A 657 5.27 1.86 5.58
N THR A 658 5.89 2.48 4.59
CA THR A 658 6.69 3.70 4.76
C THR A 658 6.72 4.56 3.50
N THR A 659 7.31 5.73 3.61
CA THR A 659 7.68 6.59 2.50
C THR A 659 9.15 6.99 2.61
N ASP A 660 9.67 7.68 1.60
CA ASP A 660 10.96 8.32 1.65
C ASP A 660 10.81 9.66 2.36
N ILE A 661 11.25 9.77 3.61
CA ILE A 661 11.21 11.05 4.32
C ILE A 661 12.05 12.08 3.55
N GLY A 662 11.40 13.15 3.11
CA GLY A 662 11.97 14.20 2.27
C GLY A 662 11.65 14.06 0.79
N GLY A 663 11.20 12.89 0.32
CA GLY A 663 10.98 12.55 -1.09
C GLY A 663 12.22 11.96 -1.77
N PHE A 664 12.07 11.06 -2.74
CA PHE A 664 13.20 10.46 -3.44
C PHE A 664 13.89 11.46 -4.37
N TYR A 665 13.14 11.93 -5.38
CA TYR A 665 13.59 12.91 -6.37
C TYR A 665 13.56 14.31 -5.82
N VAL A 666 14.45 15.15 -6.34
CA VAL A 666 14.73 16.46 -5.79
C VAL A 666 14.68 17.47 -6.93
N GLU A 667 13.88 18.53 -6.77
CA GLU A 667 13.86 19.64 -7.74
C GLU A 667 15.28 20.21 -7.93
N ASP A 668 15.62 20.66 -9.15
CA ASP A 668 16.93 21.25 -9.48
C ASP A 668 17.40 22.30 -8.47
N LYS A 669 16.45 23.08 -7.91
CA LYS A 669 16.71 24.12 -6.90
C LYS A 669 17.31 23.59 -5.58
N TYR A 670 17.22 22.29 -5.31
CA TYR A 670 17.91 21.66 -4.18
C TYR A 670 19.08 20.74 -4.57
N ASP A 671 19.20 20.27 -5.82
CA ASP A 671 20.32 19.40 -6.22
C ASP A 671 21.58 20.21 -6.58
N LYS A 672 21.49 21.21 -7.49
CA LYS A 672 22.67 21.93 -8.01
C LYS A 672 22.41 23.41 -8.41
N PRO A 673 23.13 24.38 -7.81
CA PRO A 673 24.04 24.26 -6.67
C PRO A 673 23.29 23.86 -5.40
N ASN A 674 23.99 23.33 -4.38
CA ASN A 674 23.43 23.07 -3.05
C ASN A 674 22.42 24.16 -2.66
N PRO A 675 21.31 23.81 -2.03
CA PRO A 675 20.25 24.77 -1.78
C PRO A 675 20.78 25.90 -0.92
N LYS A 676 20.44 27.14 -1.27
CA LYS A 676 20.84 28.37 -0.57
C LYS A 676 19.63 29.26 -0.36
N GLY A 677 19.74 30.22 0.56
CA GLY A 677 18.69 31.23 0.77
C GLY A 677 17.31 30.60 1.01
N ALA A 678 16.32 31.01 0.22
CA ALA A 678 14.94 30.54 0.34
C ALA A 678 14.78 29.04 0.05
N ASP A 679 15.52 28.49 -0.92
CA ASP A 679 15.45 27.07 -1.28
C ASP A 679 16.00 26.19 -0.15
N LEU A 680 17.05 26.63 0.56
CA LEU A 680 17.57 25.93 1.74
C LEU A 680 16.57 25.94 2.90
N GLN A 681 15.86 27.04 3.09
CA GLN A 681 14.82 27.14 4.12
C GLN A 681 13.63 26.23 3.79
N GLU A 682 13.22 26.19 2.52
CA GLU A 682 12.16 25.29 2.05
C GLU A 682 12.58 23.82 2.19
N TRP A 683 13.79 23.44 1.76
CA TRP A 683 14.34 22.10 1.92
C TRP A 683 14.33 21.63 3.38
N ARG A 684 14.80 22.49 4.30
CA ARG A 684 14.83 22.19 5.73
C ARG A 684 13.44 22.07 6.33
N GLU A 685 12.52 22.96 5.98
CA GLU A 685 11.15 22.90 6.48
C GLU A 685 10.42 21.67 5.92
N LEU A 686 10.54 21.37 4.62
CA LEU A 686 9.97 20.17 4.01
C LEU A 686 10.45 18.91 4.73
N ASN A 687 11.76 18.74 4.88
CA ASN A 687 12.33 17.58 5.58
C ASN A 687 11.90 17.54 7.05
N THR A 688 11.84 18.67 7.74
CA THR A 688 11.35 18.73 9.13
C THR A 688 9.91 18.24 9.24
N ARG A 689 9.01 18.73 8.37
CA ARG A 689 7.60 18.31 8.35
C ARG A 689 7.43 16.85 7.94
N TRP A 690 8.23 16.38 7.00
CA TRP A 690 8.19 14.99 6.57
C TRP A 690 8.73 14.05 7.65
N PHE A 691 9.75 14.46 8.39
CA PHE A 691 10.30 13.68 9.52
C PHE A 691 9.30 13.59 10.67
N GLN A 692 8.56 14.68 10.94
CA GLN A 692 7.43 14.70 11.89
C GLN A 692 6.36 13.68 11.50
N TYR A 693 5.95 13.66 10.22
CA TYR A 693 5.00 12.67 9.69
C TYR A 693 5.55 11.24 9.78
N GLY A 694 6.77 11.02 9.27
CA GLY A 694 7.41 9.71 9.17
C GLY A 694 7.59 8.99 10.51
N ALA A 695 7.75 9.73 11.61
CA ALA A 695 7.83 9.15 12.96
C ALA A 695 6.55 8.38 13.36
N PHE A 696 5.42 8.65 12.71
CA PHE A 696 4.13 8.00 12.92
C PHE A 696 3.66 7.15 11.72
N CYS A 697 4.54 6.91 10.74
CA CYS A 697 4.35 5.81 9.79
C CYS A 697 4.67 4.47 10.48
N PRO A 698 4.15 3.32 9.98
CA PRO A 698 4.48 2.02 10.54
C PRO A 698 5.99 1.77 10.62
N LEU A 699 6.75 2.11 9.57
CA LEU A 699 8.22 2.19 9.62
C LEU A 699 8.69 3.64 9.50
N PHE A 700 9.83 3.94 10.12
CA PHE A 700 10.37 5.30 10.18
C PHE A 700 11.70 5.39 9.42
N ARG A 701 11.65 5.83 8.15
CA ARG A 701 12.78 5.72 7.21
C ARG A 701 13.08 7.00 6.43
N SER A 702 14.32 7.46 6.49
CA SER A 702 14.87 8.54 5.66
C SER A 702 15.65 7.98 4.47
N HIS A 703 15.34 8.45 3.26
CA HIS A 703 15.94 7.99 2.01
C HIS A 703 15.75 9.02 0.88
N GLY A 704 16.58 8.93 -0.15
CA GLY A 704 16.43 9.62 -1.43
C GLY A 704 17.79 10.01 -2.03
N GLN A 705 17.73 10.67 -3.18
CA GLN A 705 18.90 11.20 -3.88
C GLN A 705 19.55 12.36 -3.12
N TYR A 706 20.70 12.83 -3.59
CA TYR A 706 21.32 14.05 -3.08
C TYR A 706 20.32 15.23 -3.12
N PRO A 707 20.26 16.13 -2.10
CA PRO A 707 21.13 16.26 -0.92
C PRO A 707 21.09 15.08 0.08
N TYR A 708 22.12 14.95 0.91
CA TYR A 708 22.17 13.91 1.94
C TYR A 708 21.07 14.09 3.02
N ARG A 709 20.53 12.97 3.52
CA ARG A 709 19.26 12.91 4.26
C ARG A 709 19.39 12.66 5.76
N GLU A 710 20.60 12.56 6.26
CA GLU A 710 20.84 12.50 7.69
C GLU A 710 20.41 13.82 8.34
N PRO A 711 19.79 13.82 9.53
CA PRO A 711 19.32 15.06 10.17
C PRO A 711 20.42 16.14 10.29
N PHE A 712 21.66 15.72 10.55
CA PHE A 712 22.83 16.60 10.65
C PHE A 712 23.36 17.13 9.30
N ASN A 713 22.97 16.52 8.18
CA ASN A 713 23.25 17.04 6.84
C ASN A 713 22.15 18.00 6.36
N ILE A 714 20.90 17.79 6.81
CA ILE A 714 19.77 18.66 6.48
C ILE A 714 19.90 20.02 7.21
N ALA A 715 20.18 19.98 8.52
CA ALA A 715 20.18 21.19 9.34
C ALA A 715 21.27 21.19 10.44
N PRO A 716 21.82 22.36 10.81
CA PRO A 716 22.78 22.50 11.91
C PRO A 716 22.18 22.08 13.25
N GLU A 717 22.98 21.50 14.16
CA GLU A 717 22.47 20.95 15.44
C GLU A 717 21.71 21.95 16.32
N ASN A 718 22.09 23.22 16.28
CA ASN A 718 21.47 24.27 17.09
C ASN A 718 20.16 24.82 16.48
N SER A 719 19.84 24.46 15.23
CA SER A 719 18.64 24.90 14.50
C SER A 719 17.34 24.29 15.05
N PRO A 720 16.19 24.97 14.89
CA PRO A 720 14.89 24.40 15.27
C PRO A 720 14.54 23.15 14.45
N GLU A 721 14.95 23.07 13.19
CA GLU A 721 14.72 21.93 12.29
C GLU A 721 15.41 20.67 12.80
N PHE A 722 16.71 20.75 13.13
CA PHE A 722 17.45 19.63 13.69
C PHE A 722 16.86 19.18 15.04
N LYS A 723 16.57 20.13 15.94
CA LYS A 723 15.98 19.83 17.25
C LYS A 723 14.60 19.17 17.13
N SER A 724 13.81 19.57 16.13
CA SER A 724 12.55 18.92 15.81
C SER A 724 12.77 17.48 15.36
N MET A 725 13.63 17.25 14.36
CA MET A 725 13.92 15.89 13.89
C MET A 725 14.41 15.00 15.03
N LEU A 726 15.38 15.46 15.82
CA LEU A 726 15.86 14.73 16.99
C LEU A 726 14.76 14.44 18.02
N TYR A 727 13.85 15.39 18.27
CA TYR A 727 12.73 15.18 19.19
C TYR A 727 11.80 14.05 18.71
N TYR A 728 11.42 14.04 17.44
CA TYR A 728 10.52 13.01 16.90
C TYR A 728 11.19 11.64 16.79
N ASP A 729 12.49 11.62 16.52
CA ASP A 729 13.28 10.39 16.62
C ASP A 729 13.29 9.85 18.05
N GLN A 730 13.66 10.66 19.03
CA GLN A 730 13.60 10.25 20.44
C GLN A 730 12.19 9.83 20.87
N LEU A 731 11.15 10.54 20.42
CA LEU A 731 9.74 10.18 20.69
C LEU A 731 9.40 8.79 20.14
N ARG A 732 9.86 8.45 18.93
CA ARG A 732 9.68 7.11 18.33
C ARG A 732 10.21 6.02 19.26
N TYR A 733 11.43 6.18 19.77
CA TYR A 733 12.03 5.21 20.68
C TYR A 733 11.36 5.19 22.05
N ARG A 734 10.92 6.33 22.57
CA ARG A 734 10.11 6.39 23.79
C ARG A 734 8.80 5.64 23.62
N LEU A 735 8.18 5.69 22.45
CA LEU A 735 6.95 4.96 22.12
C LEU A 735 7.20 3.49 21.77
N MET A 736 8.42 2.96 21.84
CA MET A 736 8.69 1.59 21.41
C MET A 736 7.83 0.51 22.12
N PRO A 737 7.52 0.60 23.43
CA PRO A 737 6.55 -0.32 24.06
C PRO A 737 5.16 -0.23 23.44
N TYR A 738 4.69 0.97 23.10
CA TYR A 738 3.41 1.19 22.42
C TYR A 738 3.44 0.59 21.02
N ILE A 739 4.42 1.00 20.20
CA ILE A 739 4.55 0.62 18.78
C ILE A 739 4.76 -0.88 18.60
N TYR A 740 5.64 -1.47 19.41
CA TYR A 740 5.89 -2.91 19.36
C TYR A 740 4.66 -3.73 19.76
N SER A 741 3.82 -3.19 20.65
CA SER A 741 2.57 -3.84 20.99
C SER A 741 1.57 -3.83 19.83
N LEU A 742 1.57 -2.76 19.01
CA LEU A 742 0.72 -2.73 17.82
C LEU A 742 1.16 -3.75 16.77
N ALA A 743 2.48 -3.99 16.62
CA ALA A 743 3.00 -5.03 15.74
C ALA A 743 2.59 -6.45 16.22
N GLY A 744 2.63 -6.69 17.53
CA GLY A 744 2.07 -7.91 18.13
C GLY A 744 0.57 -8.08 17.83
N GLN A 745 -0.22 -7.03 18.02
CA GLN A 745 -1.65 -7.03 17.71
C GLN A 745 -1.93 -7.24 16.21
N ALA A 746 -1.08 -6.73 15.32
CA ALA A 746 -1.23 -6.92 13.87
C ALA A 746 -1.15 -8.40 13.46
N TYR A 747 -0.31 -9.18 14.16
CA TYR A 747 -0.22 -10.63 13.98
C TYR A 747 -1.32 -11.38 14.73
N HIS A 748 -1.46 -11.16 16.03
CA HIS A 748 -2.35 -11.95 16.89
C HIS A 748 -3.84 -11.62 16.75
N ASN A 749 -4.17 -10.40 16.32
CA ASN A 749 -5.54 -9.89 16.30
C ASN A 749 -5.94 -9.25 14.96
N GLY A 750 -5.08 -9.34 13.93
CA GLY A 750 -5.36 -8.71 12.63
C GLY A 750 -5.38 -7.18 12.66
N TYR A 751 -4.75 -6.56 13.67
CA TYR A 751 -4.77 -5.11 13.86
C TYR A 751 -4.00 -4.31 12.79
N THR A 752 -4.18 -2.99 12.80
CA THR A 752 -3.59 -2.03 11.87
C THR A 752 -2.97 -0.85 12.63
N LEU A 753 -1.73 -0.50 12.29
CA LEU A 753 -0.95 0.54 13.00
C LEU A 753 -1.33 1.96 12.56
N MET A 754 -1.31 2.23 11.26
CA MET A 754 -1.67 3.53 10.67
C MET A 754 -3.10 3.45 10.15
N ARG A 755 -4.01 4.20 10.77
CA ARG A 755 -5.45 3.93 10.69
C ARG A 755 -6.20 5.15 10.17
N GLY A 756 -6.95 4.96 9.08
CA GLY A 756 -7.92 5.97 8.65
C GLY A 756 -8.96 6.20 9.75
N LEU A 757 -9.42 7.43 9.94
CA LEU A 757 -10.32 7.78 11.03
C LEU A 757 -11.63 6.96 11.04
N ILE A 758 -12.06 6.47 9.86
CA ILE A 758 -13.23 5.59 9.74
C ILE A 758 -13.12 4.31 10.57
N MET A 759 -11.91 3.82 10.85
CA MET A 759 -11.70 2.59 11.61
C MET A 759 -12.11 2.73 13.08
N ASP A 760 -11.95 3.93 13.64
CA ASP A 760 -12.14 4.20 15.08
C ASP A 760 -13.37 5.10 15.36
N PHE A 761 -13.91 5.75 14.32
CA PHE A 761 -14.98 6.75 14.40
C PHE A 761 -16.04 6.57 13.29
N ASP A 762 -16.38 5.33 12.97
CA ASP A 762 -17.32 4.92 11.92
C ASP A 762 -18.71 5.60 11.98
N LYS A 763 -19.19 5.94 13.18
CA LYS A 763 -20.45 6.66 13.40
C LYS A 763 -20.41 8.15 13.05
N ASP A 764 -19.22 8.72 12.87
CA ASP A 764 -19.02 10.14 12.54
C ASP A 764 -18.74 10.29 11.04
N THR A 765 -19.78 10.56 10.25
CA THR A 765 -19.67 10.66 8.79
C THR A 765 -18.75 11.80 8.32
N THR A 766 -18.42 12.76 9.19
CA THR A 766 -17.45 13.84 8.89
C THR A 766 -16.08 13.26 8.55
N VAL A 767 -15.70 12.14 9.17
CA VAL A 767 -14.37 11.56 9.01
C VAL A 767 -14.17 10.84 7.69
N GLN A 768 -15.26 10.52 6.96
CA GLN A 768 -15.21 9.65 5.78
C GLN A 768 -14.26 10.16 4.69
N ARG A 769 -14.10 11.48 4.55
CA ARG A 769 -13.26 12.12 3.51
C ARG A 769 -11.95 12.69 4.04
N ILE A 770 -11.68 12.58 5.34
CA ILE A 770 -10.47 13.12 5.96
C ILE A 770 -9.29 12.22 5.60
N GLY A 771 -8.48 12.69 4.65
CA GLY A 771 -7.25 12.02 4.21
C GLY A 771 -5.97 12.65 4.74
N ASP A 772 -6.07 13.67 5.60
CA ASP A 772 -4.95 14.50 6.07
C ASP A 772 -4.70 14.42 7.59
N GLN A 773 -5.40 13.47 8.24
CA GLN A 773 -5.35 13.14 9.67
C GLN A 773 -5.54 11.63 9.82
N PHE A 774 -4.93 11.03 10.82
CA PHE A 774 -5.05 9.58 11.05
C PHE A 774 -4.79 9.20 12.51
N MET A 775 -5.26 8.02 12.90
CA MET A 775 -4.91 7.41 14.18
C MET A 775 -3.63 6.58 14.01
N PHE A 776 -2.65 6.79 14.88
CA PHE A 776 -1.48 5.92 15.01
C PHE A 776 -1.66 5.03 16.24
N GLY A 777 -2.08 3.78 15.99
CA GLY A 777 -2.69 2.91 16.99
C GLY A 777 -3.95 3.52 17.62
N PRO A 778 -4.41 3.03 18.78
CA PRO A 778 -5.70 3.44 19.36
C PRO A 778 -5.69 4.85 19.98
N ALA A 779 -4.51 5.45 20.21
CA ALA A 779 -4.38 6.60 21.11
C ALA A 779 -4.12 7.94 20.42
N LEU A 780 -3.28 7.97 19.38
CA LEU A 780 -2.67 9.19 18.87
C LEU A 780 -3.33 9.65 17.56
N LEU A 781 -3.99 10.81 17.58
CA LEU A 781 -4.46 11.52 16.38
C LEU A 781 -3.32 12.38 15.82
N VAL A 782 -2.85 12.01 14.64
CA VAL A 782 -1.70 12.58 13.94
C VAL A 782 -2.16 13.52 12.83
N ASN A 783 -1.60 14.72 12.79
CA ASN A 783 -2.04 15.80 11.91
C ASN A 783 -0.84 16.46 11.16
N PRO A 784 -0.29 15.82 10.12
CA PRO A 784 0.89 16.32 9.37
C PRO A 784 0.76 17.73 8.80
N VAL A 785 1.77 18.58 8.92
CA VAL A 785 1.76 19.90 8.27
C VAL A 785 2.37 19.77 6.89
N TYR A 786 1.58 19.93 5.83
CA TYR A 786 1.98 19.71 4.45
C TYR A 786 1.92 20.98 3.59
N THR A 787 1.91 22.16 4.21
CA THR A 787 1.95 23.46 3.51
C THR A 787 3.16 24.24 3.97
N TYR A 788 3.99 24.69 3.03
CA TYR A 788 5.20 25.47 3.35
C TYR A 788 4.84 26.75 4.12
N LYS A 789 5.63 27.07 5.15
CA LYS A 789 5.47 28.21 6.06
C LYS A 789 4.21 28.19 6.93
N ALA A 790 3.36 27.17 6.85
CA ALA A 790 2.23 27.04 7.76
C ALA A 790 2.72 26.88 9.21
N ARG A 791 2.11 27.64 10.12
CA ARG A 791 2.36 27.61 11.57
C ARG A 791 1.12 27.28 12.39
N THR A 792 -0.01 27.11 11.71
CA THR A 792 -1.26 26.56 12.21
C THR A 792 -1.85 25.69 11.11
N ARG A 793 -2.78 24.81 11.45
CA ARG A 793 -3.62 24.14 10.45
C ARG A 793 -5.03 23.89 10.98
N LYS A 794 -6.00 23.88 10.07
CA LYS A 794 -7.34 23.38 10.37
C LYS A 794 -7.29 21.86 10.45
N LEU A 795 -7.92 21.30 11.49
CA LEU A 795 -8.09 19.86 11.66
C LEU A 795 -9.43 19.58 12.34
N TYR A 796 -9.87 18.32 12.32
CA TYR A 796 -11.13 17.89 12.93
C TYR A 796 -10.81 17.00 14.13
N LEU A 797 -11.41 17.29 15.28
CA LEU A 797 -11.38 16.37 16.41
C LEU A 797 -12.61 15.46 16.30
N PRO A 798 -12.47 14.15 16.02
CA PRO A 798 -13.61 13.24 15.88
C PRO A 798 -14.58 13.28 17.05
N ALA A 799 -15.88 13.14 16.74
CA ALA A 799 -16.96 13.17 17.72
C ALA A 799 -16.96 11.99 18.70
N ASN A 800 -17.85 12.06 19.70
CA ASN A 800 -18.10 11.01 20.69
C ASN A 800 -16.91 10.65 21.60
N THR A 801 -15.87 11.48 21.63
CA THR A 801 -14.73 11.37 22.55
C THR A 801 -14.15 12.76 22.85
N GLY A 802 -13.38 12.84 23.93
CA GLY A 802 -12.50 13.98 24.21
C GLY A 802 -11.09 13.78 23.67
N TRP A 803 -10.36 14.89 23.57
CA TRP A 803 -9.00 14.93 23.01
C TRP A 803 -8.08 15.77 23.88
N TYR A 804 -6.87 15.28 24.14
CA TYR A 804 -5.84 16.02 24.85
C TYR A 804 -4.72 16.41 23.90
N ASN A 805 -4.35 17.68 23.83
CA ASN A 805 -3.14 18.07 23.10
C ASN A 805 -1.92 17.46 23.82
N LEU A 806 -1.12 16.69 23.09
CA LEU A 806 0.00 15.91 23.66
C LEU A 806 1.04 16.78 24.36
N TYR A 807 1.23 18.03 23.91
CA TYR A 807 2.36 18.87 24.29
C TYR A 807 2.06 19.79 25.47
N ASN A 808 0.81 20.17 25.69
CA ASN A 808 0.41 21.02 26.81
C ASN A 808 -0.60 20.32 27.76
N GLY A 809 -1.17 19.19 27.36
CA GLY A 809 -2.16 18.43 28.13
C GLY A 809 -3.55 19.04 28.13
N GLU A 810 -3.79 20.08 27.33
CA GLU A 810 -5.08 20.77 27.26
C GLU A 810 -6.16 19.85 26.66
N TYR A 811 -7.30 19.78 27.34
CA TYR A 811 -8.45 19.00 26.88
C TYR A 811 -9.35 19.80 25.95
N GLN A 812 -9.86 19.15 24.90
CA GLN A 812 -10.86 19.67 23.98
C GLN A 812 -11.94 18.62 23.72
N GLU A 813 -13.20 19.07 23.68
CA GLU A 813 -14.31 18.24 23.23
C GLU A 813 -14.18 17.92 21.72
N GLY A 814 -14.52 16.70 21.32
CA GLY A 814 -14.59 16.29 19.91
C GLY A 814 -15.82 16.83 19.19
N GLY A 815 -15.98 16.42 17.92
CA GLY A 815 -17.10 16.78 17.06
C GLY A 815 -16.98 18.12 16.35
N LYS A 816 -15.78 18.72 16.33
CA LYS A 816 -15.57 20.07 15.80
C LYS A 816 -14.26 20.23 15.06
N TYR A 817 -14.26 21.16 14.11
CA TYR A 817 -13.04 21.67 13.51
C TYR A 817 -12.39 22.69 14.44
N ILE A 818 -11.06 22.64 14.53
CA ILE A 818 -10.25 23.62 15.26
C ILE A 818 -9.13 24.14 14.34
N THR A 819 -8.58 25.30 14.68
CA THR A 819 -7.31 25.79 14.15
C THR A 819 -6.24 25.48 15.18
N ALA A 820 -5.43 24.45 14.94
CA ALA A 820 -4.40 24.02 15.87
C ALA A 820 -3.06 24.71 15.59
N ASP A 821 -2.36 25.08 16.66
CA ASP A 821 -0.97 25.53 16.58
C ASP A 821 -0.07 24.42 16.03
N ALA A 822 0.76 24.80 15.08
CA ALA A 822 1.64 23.91 14.34
C ALA A 822 2.98 24.59 14.08
N PRO A 823 3.71 25.06 15.11
CA PRO A 823 5.01 25.71 14.92
C PRO A 823 5.98 24.79 14.17
N LEU A 824 7.06 25.34 13.63
CA LEU A 824 8.01 24.58 12.80
C LEU A 824 8.49 23.29 13.50
N ASP A 825 8.72 23.37 14.79
CA ASP A 825 9.27 22.30 15.61
C ASP A 825 8.25 21.30 16.15
N ARG A 826 6.94 21.52 15.97
CA ARG A 826 5.88 20.58 16.40
C ARG A 826 4.75 20.46 15.38
N MET A 827 4.44 19.22 15.05
CA MET A 827 3.21 18.81 14.36
C MET A 827 2.07 18.65 15.38
N PRO A 828 0.84 19.11 15.14
CA PRO A 828 -0.27 18.91 16.07
C PRO A 828 -0.51 17.41 16.34
N LEU A 829 -0.48 17.02 17.61
CA LEU A 829 -0.75 15.66 18.09
C LEU A 829 -1.77 15.72 19.22
N TYR A 830 -2.80 14.89 19.11
CA TYR A 830 -3.84 14.78 20.12
C TYR A 830 -3.96 13.35 20.61
N VAL A 831 -4.34 13.17 21.86
CA VAL A 831 -4.53 11.88 22.51
C VAL A 831 -6.01 11.68 22.82
N LYS A 832 -6.57 10.57 22.38
CA LYS A 832 -7.96 10.21 22.65
C LYS A 832 -8.18 10.00 24.15
N ALA A 833 -9.23 10.59 24.73
CA ALA A 833 -9.60 10.34 26.12
C ALA A 833 -9.84 8.84 26.38
N GLY A 834 -9.39 8.35 27.52
CA GLY A 834 -9.32 6.93 27.89
C GLY A 834 -8.01 6.24 27.50
N SER A 835 -7.14 6.86 26.70
CA SER A 835 -5.90 6.22 26.26
C SER A 835 -4.93 5.95 27.40
N ILE A 836 -4.31 4.76 27.37
CA ILE A 836 -3.17 4.38 28.22
C ILE A 836 -1.97 4.20 27.30
N ILE A 837 -0.95 5.05 27.43
CA ILE A 837 0.22 5.02 26.55
C ILE A 837 1.48 4.65 27.36
N PRO A 838 2.12 3.50 27.07
CA PRO A 838 3.39 3.13 27.69
C PRO A 838 4.57 3.79 26.96
N PHE A 839 5.36 4.55 27.71
CA PHE A 839 6.63 5.12 27.26
C PHE A 839 7.81 4.42 27.93
N GLY A 840 8.77 3.98 27.12
CA GLY A 840 10.00 3.32 27.54
C GLY A 840 11.14 4.27 27.92
N PRO A 841 12.33 3.71 28.23
CA PRO A 841 13.53 4.49 28.51
C PRO A 841 14.00 5.26 27.26
N ALA A 842 14.95 6.18 27.43
CA ALA A 842 15.68 6.74 26.30
C ALA A 842 16.55 5.63 25.71
N LEU A 843 16.50 5.47 24.39
CA LEU A 843 17.24 4.44 23.67
C LEU A 843 17.98 5.07 22.49
N GLN A 844 19.15 4.53 22.16
CA GLN A 844 19.92 4.80 20.94
C GLN A 844 19.66 3.75 19.85
N TYR A 845 19.18 2.57 20.25
CA TYR A 845 18.74 1.45 19.40
C TYR A 845 17.79 0.57 20.24
N THR A 846 16.92 -0.21 19.60
CA THR A 846 15.78 -0.87 20.27
C THR A 846 16.13 -1.87 21.38
N SER A 847 17.32 -2.47 21.33
CA SER A 847 17.80 -3.47 22.30
C SER A 847 18.76 -2.91 23.37
N GLN A 848 19.02 -1.59 23.39
CA GLN A 848 20.04 -0.99 24.27
C GLN A 848 19.78 -1.23 25.76
N LEU A 849 18.53 -1.01 26.20
CA LEU A 849 18.14 -1.14 27.59
C LEU A 849 16.82 -1.91 27.68
N PRO A 850 16.65 -2.79 28.68
CA PRO A 850 15.34 -3.34 28.99
C PRO A 850 14.39 -2.22 29.42
N ALA A 851 13.09 -2.37 29.14
CA ALA A 851 12.06 -1.46 29.63
C ALA A 851 11.69 -1.79 31.10
N ASP A 852 12.68 -1.80 31.98
CA ASP A 852 12.52 -2.12 33.41
C ASP A 852 11.65 -1.10 34.16
N THR A 853 11.60 0.14 33.67
CA THR A 853 10.65 1.18 34.06
C THR A 853 9.89 1.67 32.84
N ILE A 854 8.58 1.45 32.81
CA ILE A 854 7.67 2.02 31.81
C ILE A 854 6.88 3.16 32.45
N THR A 855 6.82 4.31 31.79
CA THR A 855 5.95 5.41 32.19
C THR A 855 4.60 5.26 31.50
N LEU A 856 3.54 5.02 32.27
CA LEU A 856 2.17 4.89 31.78
C LEU A 856 1.49 6.25 31.90
N TYR A 857 1.28 6.93 30.78
CA TYR A 857 0.38 8.07 30.72
C TYR A 857 -1.06 7.57 30.58
N VAL A 858 -1.91 7.91 31.55
CA VAL A 858 -3.34 7.59 31.55
C VAL A 858 -4.13 8.88 31.32
N TYR A 859 -4.69 9.01 30.12
CA TYR A 859 -5.52 10.15 29.73
C TYR A 859 -6.96 9.87 30.13
N THR A 860 -7.41 10.50 31.22
CA THR A 860 -8.74 10.28 31.82
C THR A 860 -9.88 10.87 30.99
N GLY A 861 -11.13 10.66 31.40
CA GLY A 861 -12.34 11.17 30.72
C GLY A 861 -13.17 10.09 30.03
N SER A 862 -12.60 8.91 29.81
CA SER A 862 -13.29 7.71 29.29
C SER A 862 -12.63 6.45 29.84
N ASN A 863 -13.35 5.33 29.82
CA ASN A 863 -12.73 4.03 30.04
C ASN A 863 -11.71 3.75 28.93
N GLY A 864 -10.69 2.94 29.23
CA GLY A 864 -9.78 2.48 28.20
C GLY A 864 -8.97 1.28 28.60
N THR A 865 -8.43 0.62 27.57
CA THR A 865 -7.64 -0.59 27.72
C THR A 865 -6.46 -0.51 26.78
N PHE A 866 -5.30 -0.99 27.23
CA PHE A 866 -4.13 -1.17 26.38
C PHE A 866 -3.43 -2.47 26.79
N ASN A 867 -3.09 -3.31 25.81
CA ASN A 867 -2.34 -4.54 26.06
C ASN A 867 -0.88 -4.35 25.65
N LEU A 868 0.03 -4.40 26.64
CA LEU A 868 1.47 -4.36 26.42
C LEU A 868 1.95 -5.75 26.01
N TYR A 869 2.42 -5.86 24.77
CA TYR A 869 2.99 -7.09 24.22
C TYR A 869 4.52 -7.01 24.20
N GLU A 870 5.16 -8.10 24.62
CA GLU A 870 6.61 -8.27 24.59
C GLU A 870 6.98 -9.70 24.21
N ASP A 871 8.05 -9.84 23.43
CA ASP A 871 8.72 -11.10 23.09
C ASP A 871 10.23 -10.86 22.95
N GLU A 872 10.96 -11.84 22.40
CA GLU A 872 12.42 -11.77 22.19
C GLU A 872 12.86 -10.78 21.09
N GLY A 873 11.94 -10.21 20.31
CA GLY A 873 12.17 -9.14 19.34
C GLY A 873 12.75 -9.58 17.99
N VAL A 874 13.51 -10.69 17.97
CA VAL A 874 14.39 -11.04 16.84
C VAL A 874 14.10 -12.43 16.24
N ASN A 875 13.27 -13.25 16.89
CA ASN A 875 13.03 -14.64 16.49
C ASN A 875 11.55 -15.01 16.36
N TYR A 876 11.28 -16.19 15.79
CA TYR A 876 9.92 -16.71 15.56
C TYR A 876 9.29 -17.47 16.74
N ASN A 877 9.86 -17.42 17.94
CA ASN A 877 9.30 -18.19 19.07
C ASN A 877 7.91 -17.71 19.51
N TYR A 878 7.51 -16.49 19.17
CA TYR A 878 6.13 -16.00 19.38
C TYR A 878 5.09 -16.88 18.64
N GLU A 879 5.45 -17.50 17.51
CA GLU A 879 4.60 -18.45 16.79
C GLU A 879 4.37 -19.73 17.62
N LYS A 880 5.27 -20.02 18.58
CA LYS A 880 5.22 -21.15 19.52
C LYS A 880 4.66 -20.73 20.90
N GLY A 881 4.06 -19.55 21.00
CA GLY A 881 3.50 -19.01 22.25
C GLY A 881 4.52 -18.37 23.21
N GLN A 882 5.76 -18.14 22.79
CA GLN A 882 6.78 -17.48 23.62
C GLN A 882 6.69 -15.95 23.47
N PHE A 883 5.70 -15.37 24.13
CA PHE A 883 5.52 -13.94 24.29
C PHE A 883 4.78 -13.68 25.60
N SER A 884 4.67 -12.43 26.01
CA SER A 884 3.86 -12.04 27.17
C SER A 884 2.97 -10.85 26.88
N ASN A 885 1.83 -10.82 27.57
CA ASN A 885 0.86 -9.74 27.55
C ASN A 885 0.63 -9.20 28.97
N ILE A 886 0.56 -7.88 29.11
CA ILE A 886 0.12 -7.20 30.33
C ILE A 886 -0.98 -6.22 29.94
N THR A 887 -2.22 -6.54 30.29
CA THR A 887 -3.37 -5.69 30.02
C THR A 887 -3.48 -4.60 31.08
N PHE A 888 -3.51 -3.34 30.65
CA PHE A 888 -3.88 -2.20 31.48
C PHE A 888 -5.34 -1.83 31.21
N THR A 889 -6.12 -1.63 32.26
CA THR A 889 -7.51 -1.20 32.16
C THR A 889 -7.75 0.00 33.07
N TYR A 890 -8.23 1.09 32.50
CA TYR A 890 -8.64 2.28 33.22
C TYR A 890 -10.17 2.38 33.23
N ASN A 891 -10.73 2.50 34.43
CA ASN A 891 -12.14 2.75 34.66
C ASN A 891 -12.33 4.20 35.11
N GLU A 892 -13.05 4.97 34.30
CA GLU A 892 -13.25 6.40 34.50
C GLU A 892 -14.19 6.70 35.68
N ALA A 893 -15.25 5.90 35.86
CA ALA A 893 -16.22 6.11 36.93
C ALA A 893 -15.57 6.01 38.32
N ASN A 894 -14.67 5.05 38.49
CA ASN A 894 -13.98 4.77 39.76
C ASN A 894 -12.56 5.36 39.80
N LYS A 895 -12.10 6.05 38.75
CA LYS A 895 -10.74 6.61 38.60
C LYS A 895 -9.65 5.58 38.92
N THR A 896 -9.85 4.36 38.44
CA THR A 896 -9.05 3.20 38.85
C THR A 896 -8.30 2.65 37.65
N LEU A 897 -6.98 2.48 37.79
CA LEU A 897 -6.13 1.76 36.85
C LEU A 897 -5.86 0.36 37.41
N THR A 898 -6.17 -0.66 36.64
CA THR A 898 -5.76 -2.05 36.88
C THR A 898 -4.62 -2.40 35.94
N ILE A 899 -3.51 -2.85 36.52
CA ILE A 899 -2.42 -3.52 35.83
C ILE A 899 -2.67 -5.01 35.98
N GLY A 900 -3.18 -5.63 34.93
CA GLY A 900 -3.63 -7.02 34.92
C GLY A 900 -2.51 -8.01 35.22
N LYS A 901 -2.91 -9.24 35.53
CA LYS A 901 -1.97 -10.37 35.63
C LYS A 901 -1.24 -10.57 34.29
N ARG A 902 0.07 -10.84 34.34
CA ARG A 902 0.86 -11.14 33.15
C ARG A 902 0.46 -12.51 32.60
N GLU A 903 0.17 -12.55 31.31
CA GLU A 903 -0.12 -13.77 30.57
C GLU A 903 1.06 -14.13 29.67
N GLY A 904 1.43 -15.40 29.61
CA GLY A 904 2.58 -15.87 28.83
C GLY A 904 3.95 -15.56 29.44
N SER A 905 4.99 -16.00 28.76
CA SER A 905 6.39 -15.83 29.13
C SER A 905 7.29 -16.10 27.93
N PHE A 906 8.50 -15.55 27.95
CA PHE A 906 9.54 -15.83 26.95
C PHE A 906 10.95 -15.76 27.58
N PRO A 907 11.97 -16.39 26.96
CA PRO A 907 13.35 -16.30 27.42
C PRO A 907 13.86 -14.85 27.53
N GLY A 908 14.46 -14.49 28.66
CA GLY A 908 14.96 -13.13 28.90
C GLY A 908 13.89 -12.11 29.33
N MET A 909 12.62 -12.51 29.48
CA MET A 909 11.56 -11.65 30.00
C MET A 909 11.86 -11.14 31.42
N LEU A 910 11.61 -9.85 31.66
CA LEU A 910 11.68 -9.25 32.99
C LEU A 910 10.64 -9.87 33.93
N GLN A 911 11.12 -10.54 34.98
CA GLN A 911 10.25 -11.11 36.01
C GLN A 911 9.62 -10.02 36.88
N GLN A 912 10.40 -8.97 37.18
CA GLN A 912 9.99 -7.79 37.93
C GLN A 912 10.28 -6.54 37.11
N ARG A 913 9.40 -5.54 37.22
CA ARG A 913 9.57 -4.22 36.61
C ARG A 913 8.82 -3.14 37.39
N SER A 914 8.98 -1.89 36.99
CA SER A 914 8.27 -0.75 37.56
C SER A 914 7.38 -0.08 36.52
N PHE A 915 6.20 0.34 36.93
CA PHE A 915 5.34 1.23 36.16
C PHE A 915 5.26 2.58 36.87
N ARG A 916 5.68 3.66 36.22
CA ARG A 916 5.43 5.04 36.68
C ARG A 916 4.13 5.51 36.07
N VAL A 917 3.10 5.67 36.89
CA VAL A 917 1.77 6.07 36.42
C VAL A 917 1.63 7.59 36.51
N ILE A 918 1.30 8.21 35.38
CA ILE A 918 1.05 9.65 35.24
C ILE A 918 -0.38 9.83 34.75
N LYS A 919 -1.19 10.50 35.55
CA LYS A 919 -2.57 10.85 35.20
C LYS A 919 -2.60 12.18 34.45
N ALA A 920 -3.22 12.20 33.28
CA ALA A 920 -3.55 13.41 32.55
C ALA A 920 -5.08 13.57 32.52
N GLY A 921 -5.61 14.69 32.97
CA GLY A 921 -7.06 14.92 33.03
C GLY A 921 -7.47 16.33 32.69
N LYS A 922 -8.75 16.53 32.38
CA LYS A 922 -9.32 17.83 31.99
C LYS A 922 -9.00 18.94 33.00
N GLU A 923 -9.07 18.63 34.30
CA GLU A 923 -8.76 19.57 35.41
C GLU A 923 -7.28 19.55 35.82
N SER A 924 -6.49 18.62 35.27
CA SER A 924 -5.07 18.44 35.58
C SER A 924 -4.30 18.18 34.28
N PRO A 925 -4.15 19.20 33.42
CA PRO A 925 -3.45 19.06 32.14
C PRO A 925 -1.99 18.70 32.40
N VAL A 926 -1.52 17.64 31.74
CA VAL A 926 -0.12 17.19 31.83
C VAL A 926 0.47 17.06 30.44
N ALA A 927 1.48 17.88 30.17
CA ALA A 927 2.30 17.78 28.98
C ALA A 927 3.12 16.47 28.95
N LEU A 928 3.33 15.92 27.76
CA LEU A 928 4.36 14.90 27.57
C LEU A 928 5.74 15.51 27.85
N SER A 929 6.49 14.91 28.78
CA SER A 929 7.88 15.28 29.05
C SER A 929 8.71 14.05 29.34
N PHE A 930 9.79 13.88 28.59
CA PHE A 930 10.73 12.75 28.75
C PHE A 930 11.45 12.74 30.10
N ASN A 931 11.45 13.88 30.79
CA ASN A 931 12.08 14.05 32.10
C ASN A 931 11.07 14.03 33.25
N ASN A 932 9.79 13.81 32.97
CA ASN A 932 8.77 13.77 34.01
C ASN A 932 8.98 12.55 34.92
N LYS A 933 9.39 12.84 36.16
CA LYS A 933 9.52 11.85 37.24
C LYS A 933 8.35 11.93 38.23
N ASN A 934 7.41 12.85 38.03
CA ASN A 934 6.21 12.99 38.84
C ASN A 934 5.23 11.90 38.43
N GLY A 935 4.98 10.94 39.30
CA GLY A 935 4.07 9.83 39.07
C GLY A 935 4.26 8.76 40.13
N GLN A 936 3.19 8.01 40.41
CA GLN A 936 3.26 6.91 41.37
C GLN A 936 4.02 5.74 40.75
N ILE A 937 5.04 5.23 41.46
CA ILE A 937 5.78 4.05 41.03
C ILE A 937 5.14 2.81 41.61
N ILE A 938 4.78 1.87 40.73
CA ILE A 938 4.22 0.57 41.07
C ILE A 938 5.26 -0.50 40.73
N LYS A 939 5.70 -1.26 41.73
CA LYS A 939 6.55 -2.44 41.52
C LYS A 939 5.67 -3.61 41.11
N TYR A 940 5.93 -4.18 39.94
CA TYR A 940 5.11 -5.22 39.34
C TYR A 940 5.92 -6.51 39.17
N SER A 941 5.39 -7.62 39.68
CA SER A 941 6.01 -8.95 39.62
C SER A 941 5.25 -9.95 38.75
N GLY A 942 4.27 -9.51 37.96
CA GLY A 942 3.39 -10.36 37.17
C GLY A 942 1.99 -10.58 37.76
N ASN A 943 1.77 -10.21 39.03
CA ASN A 943 0.47 -10.30 39.68
C ASN A 943 -0.34 -9.03 39.45
N GLU A 944 -1.67 -9.19 39.31
CA GLU A 944 -2.59 -8.08 39.15
C GLU A 944 -2.48 -7.07 40.30
N GLN A 945 -2.54 -5.78 39.97
CA GLN A 945 -2.58 -4.69 40.93
C GLN A 945 -3.57 -3.63 40.47
N THR A 946 -4.32 -3.08 41.42
CA THR A 946 -5.32 -2.04 41.18
C THR A 946 -4.98 -0.81 42.02
N LEU A 947 -4.99 0.35 41.39
CA LEU A 947 -4.70 1.63 42.05
C LEU A 947 -5.73 2.69 41.67
N VAL A 948 -6.15 3.47 42.66
CA VAL A 948 -6.96 4.66 42.43
C VAL A 948 -6.01 5.81 42.07
N ILE A 949 -6.14 6.34 40.85
CA ILE A 949 -5.33 7.46 40.37
C ILE A 949 -6.14 8.75 40.51
N LYS A 950 -6.16 9.29 41.74
CA LYS A 950 -6.92 10.51 42.07
C LYS A 950 -6.44 11.73 41.33
#